data_AF-A0A3D0VPB2-F1
#
_entry.id   AF-A0A3D0VPB2-F1
#
_cell.length_a   1.000
_cell.length_b   1.000
_cell.length_c   1.000
_cell.angle_alpha   90.00
_cell.angle_beta   90.00
_cell.angle_gamma   90.00
#
_symmetry.space_group_name_H-M   'P 1'
#
loop_
_entity.id
_entity.type
_entity.pdbx_description
1 polymer ?
#
loop_
_entity_poly.entity_id
_entity_poly.type
_entity_poly.pdbx_seq_one_letter_code
_entity_poly.pdbx_strand_id
1 'polypeptide(L)'
;MLFRPIFLLLIVLSCASPGQAQTINQTKNVSESIEDSTLDLSSKDKLSLEIKTYEGLIRTMEQEKTGEQALAPLLTRLGNLYFSTQDYPKAINAYIRSIIIREFDKEGTRFRTADLGWHLIEVGNSLYRLKDYELAEYPYNIALKAFSAIKGAEGTEGMITASNNIALCRLNAGDPEGALPVFMTTLKMSEKYGESQRIYVSQIYIGKCYMEMNKSNKCISLLKNPSLIALAEAESPLNLFRLQILGDAYHLAGSTDSALAAYKTIANTPNHTELADNIAEASLKLASHYLSVRDFDKATTYALNAEKSLTIISNSALQMSADEILYSIYKSRGDYREALRYYESYNNIQKQLNSQQLESFIDDYNKKAERITMSLEMAQIEAQRKKAEAEKTNQKTLSFFMIVITALLLLMFFTGKGFEPRIQLLEEFISEFKLSNKLITLVVLLAYFMAFFYIFIPVEHAVEIQNFSFIARLLPGILAFMVLFFVTIGFYSIHSKKQVDERNYRYYLLLFGALYVTVFLSEAILFAFFGFTSFNFLLSLSLIVLASYIVPLYLVMIAVERLIIKRFETMSASLTQDISQIKQNIAPTTESITVESEKTSGKLTFNMDDFVAVEAQGNYCMFYIMKKNVMTRKLLHTTMKALETQLSEHPQVIRCHKSFLVNIHQISRVSGNSRGYSLHFTGDIDPVPVSRGYQKDVMQIIQQIREEIS
;
A
#
# COMPACT_ATOMS: atom_id res chain seq x y z
N MET A 1 -9.30 43.83 1.33
CA MET A 1 -8.05 43.06 1.40
C MET A 1 -8.46 41.59 1.45
N LEU A 2 -8.27 40.91 0.31
CA LEU A 2 -8.88 39.63 -0.04
C LEU A 2 -8.23 38.45 0.65
N PHE A 3 -9.03 37.45 1.04
CA PHE A 3 -8.73 36.03 0.80
C PHE A 3 -9.99 35.16 0.90
N ARG A 4 -10.01 34.11 0.06
CA ARG A 4 -10.96 32.97 -0.09
C ARG A 4 -12.12 33.17 -1.09
N PRO A 5 -12.69 32.07 -1.62
CA PRO A 5 -12.16 30.98 -2.45
C PRO A 5 -13.05 30.85 -3.73
N ILE A 6 -12.95 29.77 -4.54
CA ILE A 6 -13.91 29.19 -5.55
C ILE A 6 -13.02 28.34 -6.48
N PHE A 7 -12.90 27.01 -6.38
CA PHE A 7 -13.87 25.92 -6.62
C PHE A 7 -14.65 26.04 -7.93
N LEU A 8 -14.12 25.37 -8.97
CA LEU A 8 -14.83 24.70 -10.07
C LEU A 8 -16.01 25.44 -10.72
N LEU A 9 -15.90 25.74 -12.01
CA LEU A 9 -16.49 24.95 -13.10
C LEU A 9 -16.69 25.85 -14.34
N LEU A 10 -16.08 25.48 -15.48
CA LEU A 10 -16.54 25.73 -16.86
C LEU A 10 -16.48 27.20 -17.36
N ILE A 11 -15.92 27.57 -18.52
CA ILE A 11 -15.87 26.90 -19.82
C ILE A 11 -14.81 27.60 -20.70
N VAL A 12 -13.97 26.79 -21.35
CA VAL A 12 -13.56 26.88 -22.77
C VAL A 12 -12.89 28.19 -23.24
N LEU A 13 -11.55 28.16 -23.33
CA LEU A 13 -10.75 28.44 -24.53
C LEU A 13 -9.27 28.55 -24.18
N SER A 14 -8.42 27.81 -24.91
CA SER A 14 -6.95 27.97 -25.06
C SER A 14 -6.09 27.74 -23.79
N CYS A 15 -5.06 26.91 -23.75
CA CYS A 15 -4.09 26.55 -24.78
C CYS A 15 -3.71 25.06 -24.72
N ALA A 16 -3.64 24.43 -25.89
CA ALA A 16 -2.81 23.24 -26.10
C ALA A 16 -1.34 23.59 -25.78
N SER A 17 -0.63 22.70 -25.08
CA SER A 17 0.80 22.87 -24.84
C SER A 17 1.58 22.64 -26.15
N PRO A 18 2.54 23.51 -26.54
CA PRO A 18 3.27 23.39 -27.81
C PRO A 18 4.30 22.26 -27.87
N GLY A 19 4.57 21.57 -26.76
CA GLY A 19 5.73 20.68 -26.61
C GLY A 19 5.73 19.46 -27.54
N GLN A 20 4.58 18.80 -27.75
CA GLN A 20 4.52 17.59 -28.58
C GLN A 20 4.77 17.84 -30.07
N ALA A 21 4.30 18.98 -30.60
CA ALA A 21 4.50 19.32 -32.01
C ALA A 21 5.96 19.71 -32.31
N GLN A 22 6.65 20.31 -31.33
CA GLN A 22 8.04 20.75 -31.47
C GLN A 22 9.03 19.56 -31.48
N THR A 23 8.76 18.51 -30.69
CA THR A 23 9.63 17.32 -30.61
C THR A 23 9.43 16.37 -31.81
N ILE A 24 8.19 16.18 -32.30
CA ILE A 24 7.95 15.43 -33.55
C ILE A 24 8.72 16.10 -34.71
N ASN A 25 8.71 17.44 -34.77
CA ASN A 25 9.49 18.20 -35.74
C ASN A 25 11.01 18.05 -35.53
N GLN A 26 11.52 17.94 -34.29
CA GLN A 26 12.95 17.66 -34.05
C GLN A 26 13.35 16.25 -34.48
N THR A 27 12.56 15.22 -34.18
CA THR A 27 12.83 13.83 -34.63
C THR A 27 12.83 13.76 -36.16
N LYS A 28 11.88 14.44 -36.80
CA LYS A 28 11.75 14.51 -38.25
C LYS A 28 12.90 15.29 -38.91
N ASN A 29 13.29 16.43 -38.32
CA ASN A 29 14.44 17.22 -38.77
C ASN A 29 15.76 16.46 -38.62
N VAL A 30 15.93 15.67 -37.55
CA VAL A 30 17.11 14.82 -37.36
C VAL A 30 17.13 13.72 -38.42
N SER A 31 16.01 13.02 -38.67
CA SER A 31 15.95 12.01 -39.73
C SER A 31 16.20 12.59 -41.13
N GLU A 32 15.63 13.75 -41.45
CA GLU A 32 15.84 14.43 -42.75
C GLU A 32 17.31 14.91 -42.88
N SER A 33 17.92 15.42 -41.80
CA SER A 33 19.35 15.83 -41.82
C SER A 33 20.32 14.65 -41.98
N ILE A 34 19.94 13.45 -41.52
CA ILE A 34 20.72 12.22 -41.68
C ILE A 34 20.55 11.68 -43.11
N GLU A 35 19.36 11.76 -43.71
CA GLU A 35 19.16 11.39 -45.11
C GLU A 35 20.03 12.23 -46.06
N ASP A 36 20.10 13.55 -45.85
CA ASP A 36 20.93 14.44 -46.68
C ASP A 36 22.44 14.26 -46.47
N SER A 37 22.89 13.88 -45.27
CA SER A 37 24.32 13.69 -44.96
C SER A 37 24.86 12.30 -45.27
N THR A 38 24.01 11.36 -45.72
CA THR A 38 24.38 9.95 -45.90
C THR A 38 24.29 9.44 -47.33
N LEU A 39 24.04 10.30 -48.32
CA LEU A 39 23.81 9.93 -49.73
C LEU A 39 24.85 8.94 -50.31
N ASP A 40 26.13 9.01 -49.90
CA ASP A 40 27.23 8.15 -50.40
C ASP A 40 27.68 7.00 -49.47
N LEU A 41 27.02 6.77 -48.32
CA LEU A 41 27.44 5.75 -47.34
C LEU A 41 26.84 4.36 -47.62
N SER A 42 27.57 3.29 -47.26
CA SER A 42 27.05 1.92 -47.27
C SER A 42 25.88 1.76 -46.28
N SER A 43 24.97 0.82 -46.50
CA SER A 43 23.80 0.61 -45.63
C SER A 43 24.18 0.34 -44.16
N LYS A 44 25.30 -0.35 -43.94
CA LYS A 44 25.85 -0.65 -42.61
C LYS A 44 26.43 0.59 -41.94
N ASP A 45 27.10 1.45 -42.70
CA ASP A 45 27.67 2.70 -42.19
C ASP A 45 26.58 3.73 -41.87
N LYS A 46 25.49 3.74 -42.66
CA LYS A 46 24.28 4.53 -42.39
C LYS A 46 23.67 4.20 -41.04
N LEU A 47 23.40 2.91 -40.80
CA LEU A 47 22.86 2.41 -39.53
C LEU A 47 23.77 2.74 -38.34
N SER A 48 25.09 2.57 -38.51
CA SER A 48 26.05 2.89 -37.44
C SER A 48 26.09 4.39 -37.12
N LEU A 49 25.99 5.25 -38.13
CA LEU A 49 25.94 6.70 -37.92
C LEU A 49 24.65 7.12 -37.22
N GLU A 50 23.52 6.56 -37.65
CA GLU A 50 22.21 6.84 -37.05
C GLU A 50 22.20 6.44 -35.56
N ILE A 51 22.71 5.26 -35.21
CA ILE A 51 22.85 4.82 -33.81
C ILE A 51 23.68 5.81 -32.99
N LYS A 52 24.86 6.21 -33.48
CA LYS A 52 25.72 7.19 -32.78
C LYS A 52 25.02 8.53 -32.55
N THR A 53 24.24 8.99 -33.53
CA THR A 53 23.49 10.24 -33.44
C THR A 53 22.41 10.16 -32.36
N TYR A 54 21.60 9.10 -32.35
CA TYR A 54 20.58 8.91 -31.31
C TYR A 54 21.18 8.69 -29.92
N GLU A 55 22.28 7.93 -29.79
CA GLU A 55 23.03 7.77 -28.53
C GLU A 55 23.53 9.12 -28.00
N GLY A 56 24.11 9.95 -28.88
CA GLY A 56 24.59 11.29 -28.54
C GLY A 56 23.45 12.19 -28.08
N LEU A 57 22.34 12.22 -28.81
CA LEU A 57 21.16 13.03 -28.50
C LEU A 57 20.57 12.65 -27.13
N ILE A 58 20.42 11.35 -26.86
CA ILE A 58 19.91 10.83 -25.58
C ILE A 58 20.84 11.23 -24.41
N ARG A 59 22.17 11.08 -24.58
CA ARG A 59 23.15 11.49 -23.56
C ARG A 59 23.05 12.99 -23.23
N THR A 60 22.90 13.84 -24.24
CA THR A 60 22.76 15.28 -24.02
C THR A 60 21.49 15.62 -23.23
N MET A 61 20.35 15.02 -23.58
CA MET A 61 19.09 15.26 -22.86
C MET A 61 19.12 14.73 -21.42
N GLU A 62 19.77 13.58 -21.18
CA GLU A 62 19.97 13.05 -19.83
C GLU A 62 20.80 13.99 -18.94
N GLN A 63 21.83 14.63 -19.52
CA GLN A 63 22.69 15.58 -18.81
C GLN A 63 21.97 16.91 -18.51
N GLU A 64 21.13 17.38 -19.43
CA GLU A 64 20.41 18.65 -19.30
C GLU A 64 19.20 18.59 -18.35
N LYS A 65 18.82 17.40 -17.85
CA LYS A 65 17.57 17.15 -17.09
C LYS A 65 16.33 17.70 -17.79
N THR A 66 16.37 17.80 -19.12
CA THR A 66 15.30 18.36 -19.94
C THR A 66 14.33 17.23 -20.33
N GLY A 67 13.11 17.32 -19.79
CA GLY A 67 11.92 16.57 -20.21
C GLY A 67 12.10 15.06 -20.42
N GLU A 68 12.07 14.26 -19.34
CA GLU A 68 12.11 12.78 -19.40
C GLU A 68 11.14 12.21 -20.45
N GLN A 69 9.98 12.86 -20.67
CA GLN A 69 8.98 12.49 -21.68
C GLN A 69 9.50 12.48 -23.12
N ALA A 70 10.39 13.41 -23.49
CA ALA A 70 10.94 13.52 -24.84
C ALA A 70 11.95 12.40 -25.16
N LEU A 71 12.47 11.74 -24.12
CA LEU A 71 13.44 10.65 -24.24
C LEU A 71 12.80 9.36 -24.79
N ALA A 72 11.53 9.11 -24.49
CA ALA A 72 10.90 7.83 -24.79
C ALA A 72 10.76 7.54 -26.30
N PRO A 73 10.32 8.46 -27.17
CA PRO A 73 10.31 8.22 -28.63
C PRO A 73 11.70 7.93 -29.21
N LEU A 74 12.73 8.59 -28.68
CA LEU A 74 14.11 8.42 -29.11
C LEU A 74 14.66 7.06 -28.70
N LEU A 75 14.35 6.61 -27.48
CA LEU A 75 14.67 5.27 -27.02
C LEU A 75 13.95 4.20 -27.85
N THR A 76 12.68 4.40 -28.24
CA THR A 76 11.98 3.49 -29.15
C THR A 76 12.69 3.39 -30.50
N ARG A 77 13.10 4.53 -31.08
CA ARG A 77 13.84 4.54 -32.36
C ARG A 77 15.20 3.86 -32.22
N LEU A 78 15.94 4.16 -31.15
CA LEU A 78 17.22 3.53 -30.87
C LEU A 78 17.07 2.01 -30.69
N GLY A 79 16.01 1.56 -30.01
CA GLY A 79 15.66 0.15 -29.91
C GLY A 79 15.48 -0.52 -31.27
N ASN A 80 14.73 0.11 -32.18
CA ASN A 80 14.53 -0.40 -33.55
C ASN A 80 15.85 -0.48 -34.34
N LEU A 81 16.76 0.48 -34.15
CA LEU A 81 18.07 0.49 -34.81
C LEU A 81 18.97 -0.63 -34.28
N TYR A 82 19.00 -0.84 -32.96
CA TYR A 82 19.71 -1.97 -32.36
C TYR A 82 19.13 -3.32 -32.80
N PHE A 83 17.80 -3.45 -32.87
CA PHE A 83 17.16 -4.65 -33.40
C PHE A 83 17.57 -4.93 -34.86
N SER A 84 17.57 -3.89 -35.70
CA SER A 84 17.95 -3.99 -37.11
C SER A 84 19.44 -4.34 -37.31
N THR A 85 20.29 -3.89 -36.40
CA THR A 85 21.73 -4.24 -36.37
C THR A 85 22.03 -5.53 -35.60
N GLN A 86 20.99 -6.24 -35.16
CA GLN A 86 21.05 -7.50 -34.40
C GLN A 86 21.70 -7.38 -33.00
N ASP A 87 21.83 -6.17 -32.46
CA ASP A 87 22.24 -5.91 -31.07
C ASP A 87 21.01 -6.01 -30.15
N TYR A 88 20.45 -7.22 -30.04
CA TYR A 88 19.20 -7.46 -29.33
C TYR A 88 19.23 -7.09 -27.83
N PRO A 89 20.33 -7.27 -27.07
CA PRO A 89 20.40 -6.82 -25.67
C PRO A 89 20.19 -5.31 -25.52
N LYS A 90 20.85 -4.50 -26.37
CA LYS A 90 20.64 -3.04 -26.33
C LYS A 90 19.25 -2.64 -26.82
N ALA A 91 18.68 -3.37 -27.78
CA ALA A 91 17.30 -3.16 -28.21
C ALA A 91 16.31 -3.34 -27.05
N ILE A 92 16.44 -4.44 -26.29
CA ILE A 92 15.63 -4.72 -25.10
C ILE A 92 15.75 -3.60 -24.08
N ASN A 93 16.99 -3.19 -23.77
CA ASN A 93 17.23 -2.10 -22.82
C ASN A 93 16.54 -0.80 -23.25
N ALA A 94 16.68 -0.42 -24.51
CA ALA A 94 16.07 0.79 -25.05
C ALA A 94 14.53 0.74 -25.02
N TYR A 95 13.92 -0.39 -25.41
CA TYR A 95 12.46 -0.56 -25.34
C TYR A 95 11.93 -0.52 -23.90
N ILE A 96 12.57 -1.22 -22.96
CA ILE A 96 12.16 -1.24 -21.55
C ILE A 96 12.28 0.15 -20.92
N ARG A 97 13.38 0.87 -21.20
CA ARG A 97 13.53 2.26 -20.73
C ARG A 97 12.45 3.17 -21.30
N SER A 98 12.08 3.02 -22.57
CA SER A 98 10.97 3.76 -23.17
C SER A 98 9.63 3.46 -22.48
N ILE A 99 9.34 2.19 -22.17
CA ILE A 99 8.14 1.78 -21.43
C ILE A 99 8.10 2.44 -20.04
N ILE A 100 9.18 2.32 -19.26
CA ILE A 100 9.26 2.85 -17.88
C ILE A 100 8.97 4.36 -17.88
N ILE A 101 9.62 5.12 -18.75
CA ILE A 101 9.44 6.57 -18.83
C ILE A 101 7.98 6.94 -19.13
N ARG A 102 7.33 6.22 -20.04
CA ARG A 102 5.94 6.47 -20.43
C ARG A 102 4.94 6.05 -19.35
N GLU A 103 5.26 5.04 -18.56
CA GLU A 103 4.37 4.51 -17.52
C GLU A 103 4.40 5.34 -16.22
N PHE A 104 5.52 6.00 -15.92
CA PHE A 104 5.65 6.90 -14.77
C PHE A 104 5.34 8.38 -15.06
N ASP A 105 4.84 8.69 -16.26
CA ASP A 105 4.46 10.05 -16.64
C ASP A 105 3.29 10.59 -15.78
N LYS A 106 3.56 11.69 -15.06
CA LYS A 106 2.62 12.33 -14.12
C LYS A 106 1.69 13.34 -14.78
N GLU A 107 1.95 13.74 -16.04
CA GLU A 107 1.19 14.80 -16.72
C GLU A 107 0.01 14.27 -17.55
N GLY A 108 -0.22 12.96 -17.58
CA GLY A 108 -1.45 12.39 -18.12
C GLY A 108 -1.49 12.23 -19.64
N THR A 109 -0.34 12.31 -20.34
CA THR A 109 -0.24 11.73 -21.69
C THR A 109 -0.25 10.21 -21.57
N ARG A 110 -1.46 9.64 -21.41
CA ARG A 110 -1.69 8.20 -21.27
C ARG A 110 -0.86 7.44 -22.30
N PHE A 111 0.15 6.72 -21.83
CA PHE A 111 0.73 5.63 -22.58
C PHE A 111 -0.42 4.69 -22.96
N ARG A 112 -0.79 4.65 -24.25
CA ARG A 112 -1.94 3.86 -24.64
C ARG A 112 -1.61 2.41 -24.35
N THR A 113 -2.59 1.67 -23.85
CA THR A 113 -2.45 0.23 -23.64
C THR A 113 -1.98 -0.49 -24.92
N ALA A 114 -2.33 0.05 -26.10
CA ALA A 114 -1.84 -0.44 -27.40
C ALA A 114 -0.33 -0.25 -27.56
N ASP A 115 0.18 0.94 -27.24
CA ASP A 115 1.59 1.27 -27.39
C ASP A 115 2.45 0.40 -26.46
N LEU A 116 1.98 0.14 -25.24
CA LEU A 116 2.58 -0.84 -24.33
C LEU A 116 2.64 -2.23 -24.96
N GLY A 117 1.52 -2.70 -25.51
CA GLY A 117 1.43 -4.01 -26.15
C GLY A 117 2.42 -4.18 -27.31
N TRP A 118 2.57 -3.16 -28.16
CA TRP A 118 3.51 -3.20 -29.29
C TRP A 118 4.97 -3.14 -28.84
N HIS A 119 5.32 -2.33 -27.83
CA HIS A 119 6.69 -2.34 -27.30
C HIS A 119 7.06 -3.68 -26.67
N LEU A 120 6.11 -4.32 -25.97
CA LEU A 120 6.31 -5.65 -25.41
C LEU A 120 6.47 -6.72 -26.50
N ILE A 121 5.79 -6.58 -27.64
CA ILE A 121 6.03 -7.43 -28.82
C ILE A 121 7.49 -7.29 -29.27
N GLU A 122 8.04 -6.08 -29.36
CA GLU A 122 9.44 -5.90 -29.80
C GLU A 122 10.47 -6.42 -28.79
N VAL A 123 10.19 -6.31 -27.49
CA VAL A 123 11.00 -6.96 -26.45
C VAL A 123 10.96 -8.48 -26.62
N GLY A 124 9.77 -9.06 -26.81
CA GLY A 124 9.61 -10.48 -27.08
C GLY A 124 10.32 -10.91 -28.36
N ASN A 125 10.23 -10.12 -29.44
CA ASN A 125 10.91 -10.40 -30.71
C ASN A 125 12.43 -10.44 -30.54
N SER A 126 12.97 -9.49 -29.78
CA SER A 126 14.39 -9.42 -29.46
C SER A 126 14.85 -10.67 -28.70
N LEU A 127 14.10 -11.07 -27.67
CA LEU A 127 14.37 -12.31 -26.91
C LEU A 127 14.24 -13.58 -27.76
N TYR A 128 13.23 -13.62 -28.64
CA TYR A 128 13.04 -14.72 -29.57
C TYR A 128 14.21 -14.85 -30.54
N ARG A 129 14.77 -13.74 -31.03
CA ARG A 129 15.98 -13.74 -31.87
C ARG A 129 17.23 -14.22 -31.12
N LEU A 130 17.26 -14.03 -29.81
CA LEU A 130 18.26 -14.63 -28.92
C LEU A 130 18.01 -16.11 -28.62
N LYS A 131 16.97 -16.71 -29.20
CA LYS A 131 16.54 -18.10 -28.98
C LYS A 131 16.12 -18.41 -27.53
N ASP A 132 15.86 -17.37 -26.74
CA ASP A 132 15.34 -17.51 -25.39
C ASP A 132 13.81 -17.54 -25.42
N TYR A 133 13.27 -18.65 -25.92
CA TYR A 133 11.84 -18.78 -26.19
C TYR A 133 10.98 -18.74 -24.92
N GLU A 134 11.50 -19.30 -23.81
CA GLU A 134 10.83 -19.27 -22.51
C GLU A 134 10.69 -17.84 -22.00
N LEU A 135 11.77 -17.04 -22.05
CA LEU A 135 11.71 -15.64 -21.61
C LEU A 135 10.93 -14.77 -22.60
N ALA A 136 11.03 -15.04 -23.91
CA ALA A 136 10.28 -14.32 -24.94
C ALA A 136 8.76 -14.48 -24.78
N GLU A 137 8.28 -15.62 -24.28
CA GLU A 137 6.85 -15.85 -24.04
C GLU A 137 6.26 -14.88 -22.99
N TYR A 138 7.05 -14.45 -22.01
CA TYR A 138 6.62 -13.55 -20.93
C TYR A 138 6.09 -12.18 -21.43
N PRO A 139 6.89 -11.36 -22.16
CA PRO A 139 6.40 -10.08 -22.67
C PRO A 139 5.27 -10.26 -23.69
N TYR A 140 5.23 -11.34 -24.49
CA TYR A 140 4.08 -11.61 -25.37
C TYR A 140 2.79 -11.88 -24.61
N ASN A 141 2.84 -12.59 -23.47
CA ASN A 141 1.67 -12.78 -22.61
C ASN A 141 1.16 -11.46 -22.01
N ILE A 142 2.07 -10.56 -21.62
CA ILE A 142 1.69 -9.22 -21.15
C ILE A 142 1.08 -8.41 -22.30
N ALA A 143 1.67 -8.47 -23.49
CA ALA A 143 1.13 -7.81 -24.69
C ALA A 143 -0.28 -8.33 -25.02
N LEU A 144 -0.48 -9.65 -25.00
CA LEU A 144 -1.79 -10.28 -25.22
C LEU A 144 -2.85 -9.73 -24.23
N LYS A 145 -2.48 -9.64 -22.94
CA LYS A 145 -3.36 -9.07 -21.92
C LYS A 145 -3.65 -7.59 -22.17
N ALA A 146 -2.64 -6.81 -22.55
CA ALA A 146 -2.81 -5.39 -22.90
C ALA A 146 -3.79 -5.22 -24.07
N PHE A 147 -3.60 -5.98 -25.16
CA PHE A 147 -4.48 -5.92 -26.32
C PHE A 147 -5.90 -6.44 -26.05
N SER A 148 -6.07 -7.41 -25.15
CA SER A 148 -7.40 -7.90 -24.75
C SER A 148 -8.29 -6.83 -24.08
N ALA A 149 -7.67 -5.80 -23.50
CA ALA A 149 -8.39 -4.67 -22.90
C ALA A 149 -8.81 -3.61 -23.93
N ILE A 150 -8.39 -3.74 -25.20
CA ILE A 150 -8.61 -2.77 -26.26
C ILE A 150 -9.70 -3.28 -27.20
N LYS A 151 -10.75 -2.48 -27.39
CA LYS A 151 -11.83 -2.81 -28.33
C LYS A 151 -11.48 -2.35 -29.74
N GLY A 152 -11.87 -3.12 -30.74
CA GLY A 152 -11.72 -2.78 -32.17
C GLY A 152 -10.59 -3.54 -32.85
N ALA A 153 -10.21 -3.04 -34.04
CA ALA A 153 -9.22 -3.69 -34.90
C ALA A 153 -7.83 -3.75 -34.26
N GLU A 154 -7.33 -2.65 -33.68
CA GLU A 154 -5.99 -2.56 -33.06
C GLU A 154 -5.81 -3.60 -31.93
N GLY A 155 -6.81 -3.75 -31.04
CA GLY A 155 -6.77 -4.77 -29.99
C GLY A 155 -6.82 -6.19 -30.55
N THR A 156 -7.62 -6.42 -31.59
CA THR A 156 -7.73 -7.73 -32.24
C THR A 156 -6.42 -8.12 -32.93
N GLU A 157 -5.83 -7.20 -33.69
CA GLU A 157 -4.57 -7.40 -34.39
C GLU A 157 -3.42 -7.70 -33.43
N GLY A 158 -3.33 -6.94 -32.35
CA GLY A 158 -2.34 -7.16 -31.31
C GLY A 158 -2.52 -8.50 -30.59
N MET A 159 -3.77 -8.91 -30.30
CA MET A 159 -4.04 -10.24 -29.73
C MET A 159 -3.62 -11.38 -30.66
N ILE A 160 -3.93 -11.28 -31.96
CA ILE A 160 -3.54 -12.30 -32.95
C ILE A 160 -2.02 -12.37 -33.06
N THR A 161 -1.34 -11.22 -33.11
CA THR A 161 0.13 -11.15 -33.22
C THR A 161 0.80 -11.73 -31.98
N ALA A 162 0.39 -11.33 -30.78
CA ALA A 162 0.93 -11.85 -29.53
C ALA A 162 0.66 -13.36 -29.37
N SER A 163 -0.55 -13.83 -29.67
CA SER A 163 -0.90 -15.26 -29.58
C SER A 163 -0.10 -16.11 -30.56
N ASN A 164 0.10 -15.62 -31.79
CA ASN A 164 0.94 -16.28 -32.78
C ASN A 164 2.39 -16.39 -32.29
N ASN A 165 2.95 -15.31 -31.72
CA ASN A 165 4.32 -15.32 -31.22
C ASN A 165 4.50 -16.23 -29.98
N ILE A 166 3.50 -16.28 -29.08
CA ILE A 166 3.48 -17.25 -27.96
C ILE A 166 3.53 -18.68 -28.49
N ALA A 167 2.70 -19.00 -29.48
CA ALA A 167 2.66 -20.33 -30.07
C ALA A 167 3.98 -20.67 -30.79
N LEU A 168 4.62 -19.69 -31.44
CA LEU A 168 5.95 -19.85 -32.03
C LEU A 168 7.02 -20.08 -30.96
N CYS A 169 7.01 -19.37 -29.84
CA CYS A 169 7.94 -19.63 -28.73
C CYS A 169 7.86 -21.09 -28.28
N ARG A 170 6.65 -21.57 -27.99
CA ARG A 170 6.44 -22.96 -27.54
C ARG A 170 6.89 -23.98 -28.57
N LEU A 171 6.53 -23.78 -29.84
CA LEU A 171 6.94 -24.67 -30.92
C LEU A 171 8.47 -24.75 -31.04
N ASN A 172 9.17 -23.61 -31.03
CA ASN A 172 10.64 -23.60 -31.14
C ASN A 172 11.35 -24.02 -29.84
N ALA A 173 10.67 -23.98 -28.70
CA ALA A 173 11.13 -24.60 -27.46
C ALA A 173 10.96 -26.14 -27.46
N GLY A 174 10.41 -26.73 -28.52
CA GLY A 174 10.18 -28.16 -28.63
C GLY A 174 8.87 -28.64 -27.97
N ASP A 175 7.92 -27.73 -27.74
CA ASP A 175 6.58 -28.03 -27.20
C ASP A 175 5.47 -27.80 -28.26
N PRO A 176 5.33 -28.71 -29.25
CA PRO A 176 4.25 -28.63 -30.24
C PRO A 176 2.87 -28.91 -29.61
N GLU A 177 2.80 -29.60 -28.47
CA GLU A 177 1.55 -29.91 -27.78
C GLU A 177 0.95 -28.66 -27.13
N GLY A 178 1.77 -27.84 -26.49
CA GLY A 178 1.36 -26.55 -25.92
C GLY A 178 1.19 -25.44 -26.94
N ALA A 179 1.85 -25.52 -28.11
CA ALA A 179 1.71 -24.56 -29.20
C ALA A 179 0.39 -24.73 -29.97
N LEU A 180 -0.01 -25.97 -30.26
CA LEU A 180 -1.20 -26.30 -31.06
C LEU A 180 -2.51 -25.62 -30.59
N PRO A 181 -2.91 -25.67 -29.31
CA PRO A 181 -4.15 -25.03 -28.86
C PRO A 181 -4.10 -23.50 -28.98
N VAL A 182 -2.91 -22.90 -28.87
CA VAL A 182 -2.73 -21.45 -29.05
C VAL A 182 -2.91 -21.09 -30.52
N PHE A 183 -2.26 -21.80 -31.45
CA PHE A 183 -2.47 -21.58 -32.89
C PHE A 183 -3.93 -21.81 -33.31
N MET A 184 -4.63 -22.80 -32.76
CA MET A 184 -6.06 -23.03 -33.02
C MET A 184 -6.93 -21.85 -32.55
N THR A 185 -6.58 -21.27 -31.39
CA THR A 185 -7.27 -20.07 -30.87
C THR A 185 -6.99 -18.87 -31.77
N THR A 186 -5.74 -18.68 -32.20
CA THR A 186 -5.32 -17.64 -33.14
C THR A 186 -6.06 -17.77 -34.47
N LEU A 187 -6.15 -18.97 -35.04
CA LEU A 187 -6.89 -19.25 -36.27
C LEU A 187 -8.36 -18.84 -36.14
N LYS A 188 -9.03 -19.25 -35.07
CA LYS A 188 -10.44 -18.92 -34.83
C LYS A 188 -10.66 -17.41 -34.70
N MET A 189 -9.70 -16.69 -34.11
CA MET A 189 -9.72 -15.22 -34.12
C MET A 189 -9.57 -14.70 -35.54
N SER A 190 -8.54 -15.11 -36.28
CA SER A 190 -8.32 -14.66 -37.66
C SER A 190 -9.50 -14.91 -38.60
N GLU A 191 -10.17 -16.07 -38.49
CA GLU A 191 -11.39 -16.42 -39.25
C GLU A 191 -12.54 -15.46 -38.95
N LYS A 192 -12.75 -15.12 -37.68
CA LYS A 192 -13.82 -14.20 -37.25
C LYS A 192 -13.65 -12.80 -37.84
N TYR A 193 -12.41 -12.34 -38.05
CA TYR A 193 -12.11 -10.99 -38.49
C TYR A 193 -11.73 -10.88 -39.98
N GLY A 194 -11.72 -11.99 -40.72
CA GLY A 194 -11.47 -11.99 -42.17
C GLY A 194 -10.00 -11.79 -42.57
N GLU A 195 -9.06 -12.13 -41.69
CA GLU A 195 -7.62 -11.95 -41.89
C GLU A 195 -7.03 -13.10 -42.73
N SER A 196 -7.29 -13.12 -44.04
CA SER A 196 -6.92 -14.21 -44.96
C SER A 196 -5.45 -14.67 -44.84
N GLN A 197 -4.51 -13.73 -44.75
CA GLN A 197 -3.08 -14.05 -44.60
C GLN A 197 -2.78 -14.71 -43.25
N ARG A 198 -3.42 -14.26 -42.16
CA ARG A 198 -3.20 -14.82 -40.81
C ARG A 198 -3.87 -16.18 -40.64
N ILE A 199 -5.01 -16.40 -41.30
CA ILE A 199 -5.64 -17.73 -41.43
C ILE A 199 -4.66 -18.69 -42.11
N TYR A 200 -4.11 -18.27 -43.24
CA TYR A 200 -3.14 -19.06 -44.01
C TYR A 200 -1.92 -19.45 -43.17
N VAL A 201 -1.27 -18.47 -42.52
CA VAL A 201 -0.11 -18.68 -41.66
C VAL A 201 -0.43 -19.60 -40.48
N SER A 202 -1.55 -19.39 -39.78
CA SER A 202 -1.93 -20.20 -38.62
C SER A 202 -2.14 -21.66 -39.00
N GLN A 203 -2.78 -21.93 -40.14
CA GLN A 203 -2.98 -23.30 -40.62
C GLN A 203 -1.67 -24.00 -41.01
N ILE A 204 -0.69 -23.27 -41.56
CA ILE A 204 0.65 -23.83 -41.81
C ILE A 204 1.32 -24.26 -40.51
N TYR A 205 1.32 -23.40 -39.49
CA TYR A 205 1.95 -23.72 -38.21
C TYR A 205 1.20 -24.79 -37.41
N ILE A 206 -0.13 -24.87 -37.53
CA ILE A 206 -0.91 -26.02 -37.02
C ILE A 206 -0.47 -27.31 -37.73
N GLY A 207 -0.28 -27.26 -39.05
CA GLY A 207 0.28 -28.37 -39.82
C GLY A 207 1.65 -28.79 -39.31
N LYS A 208 2.54 -27.83 -39.07
CA LYS A 208 3.87 -28.07 -38.48
C LYS A 208 3.79 -28.70 -37.09
N CYS A 209 2.89 -28.22 -36.21
CA CYS A 209 2.65 -28.86 -34.91
C CYS A 209 2.21 -30.33 -35.07
N TYR A 210 1.26 -30.61 -35.98
CA TYR A 210 0.87 -31.99 -36.26
C TYR A 210 2.03 -32.83 -36.79
N MET A 211 2.89 -32.27 -37.63
CA MET A 211 4.06 -32.96 -38.16
C MET A 211 5.06 -33.32 -37.05
N GLU A 212 5.43 -32.37 -36.18
CA GLU A 212 6.36 -32.60 -35.06
C GLU A 212 5.79 -33.58 -34.02
N MET A 213 4.47 -33.65 -33.88
CA MET A 213 3.78 -34.65 -33.08
C MET A 213 3.63 -36.02 -33.79
N ASN A 214 4.29 -36.25 -34.91
CA ASN A 214 4.17 -37.46 -35.75
C ASN A 214 2.74 -37.76 -36.25
N LYS A 215 1.88 -36.74 -36.36
CA LYS A 215 0.50 -36.82 -36.89
C LYS A 215 0.46 -36.41 -38.36
N SER A 216 1.33 -37.00 -39.19
CA SER A 216 1.54 -36.62 -40.59
C SER A 216 0.26 -36.60 -41.43
N ASN A 217 -0.66 -37.55 -41.23
CA ASN A 217 -1.94 -37.58 -41.95
C ASN A 217 -2.82 -36.34 -41.68
N LYS A 218 -2.82 -35.83 -40.44
CA LYS A 218 -3.56 -34.60 -40.09
C LYS A 218 -2.93 -33.38 -40.73
N CYS A 219 -1.59 -33.31 -40.72
CA CYS A 219 -0.84 -32.26 -41.42
C CYS A 219 -1.17 -32.25 -42.92
N ILE A 220 -1.05 -33.40 -43.59
CA ILE A 220 -1.36 -33.54 -45.02
C ILE A 220 -2.79 -33.13 -45.33
N SER A 221 -3.77 -33.62 -44.56
CA SER A 221 -5.18 -33.28 -44.75
C SER A 221 -5.43 -31.77 -44.63
N LEU A 222 -4.77 -31.10 -43.69
CA LEU A 222 -4.92 -29.66 -43.48
C LEU A 222 -4.27 -28.87 -44.61
N LEU A 223 -3.01 -29.17 -44.94
CA LEU A 223 -2.23 -28.39 -45.90
C LEU A 223 -2.65 -28.59 -47.36
N LYS A 224 -3.39 -29.67 -47.67
CA LYS A 224 -4.01 -29.89 -48.98
C LYS A 224 -5.43 -29.35 -49.12
N ASN A 225 -5.99 -28.77 -48.07
CA ASN A 225 -7.36 -28.30 -48.11
C ASN A 225 -7.51 -27.23 -49.22
N PRO A 226 -8.43 -27.41 -50.20
CA PRO A 226 -8.65 -26.42 -51.25
C PRO A 226 -8.94 -25.01 -50.73
N SER A 227 -9.61 -24.87 -49.59
CA SER A 227 -9.88 -23.56 -48.99
C SER A 227 -8.63 -22.85 -48.53
N LEU A 228 -7.63 -23.59 -48.02
CA LEU A 228 -6.33 -23.03 -47.64
C LEU A 228 -5.52 -22.64 -48.89
N ILE A 229 -5.52 -23.51 -49.90
CA ILE A 229 -4.80 -23.26 -51.16
C ILE A 229 -5.34 -22.02 -51.87
N ALA A 230 -6.65 -21.78 -51.81
CA ALA A 230 -7.28 -20.58 -52.37
C ALA A 230 -6.82 -19.27 -51.72
N LEU A 231 -6.26 -19.33 -50.50
CA LEU A 231 -5.67 -18.16 -49.80
C LEU A 231 -4.19 -17.95 -50.13
N ALA A 232 -3.57 -18.86 -50.87
CA ALA A 232 -2.15 -18.79 -51.14
C ALA A 232 -1.82 -17.82 -52.28
N GLU A 233 -0.90 -16.90 -52.02
CA GLU A 233 -0.24 -16.15 -53.08
C GLU A 233 0.79 -17.04 -53.78
N ALA A 234 0.67 -17.15 -55.11
CA ALA A 234 1.60 -17.90 -55.93
C ALA A 234 3.01 -17.33 -55.77
N GLU A 235 4.02 -18.22 -55.72
CA GLU A 235 5.44 -17.85 -55.60
C GLU A 235 5.80 -17.02 -54.35
N SER A 236 4.97 -17.06 -53.28
CA SER A 236 5.30 -16.44 -51.99
C SER A 236 6.13 -17.36 -51.07
N PRO A 237 7.01 -16.81 -50.21
CA PRO A 237 7.78 -17.60 -49.23
C PRO A 237 6.88 -18.45 -48.33
N LEU A 238 5.72 -17.91 -47.92
CA LEU A 238 4.74 -18.63 -47.11
C LEU A 238 4.12 -19.82 -47.84
N ASN A 239 3.89 -19.71 -49.15
CA ASN A 239 3.40 -20.82 -49.97
C ASN A 239 4.47 -21.90 -50.18
N LEU A 240 5.73 -21.52 -50.38
CA LEU A 240 6.84 -22.48 -50.42
C LEU A 240 7.03 -23.17 -49.07
N PHE A 241 6.94 -22.44 -47.96
CA PHE A 241 6.97 -23.01 -46.62
C PHE A 241 5.85 -24.01 -46.38
N ARG A 242 4.60 -23.72 -46.82
CA ARG A 242 3.50 -24.70 -46.79
C ARG A 242 3.86 -25.97 -47.56
N LEU A 243 4.36 -25.83 -48.79
CA LEU A 243 4.74 -26.97 -49.64
C LEU A 243 5.87 -27.79 -49.02
N GLN A 244 6.80 -27.13 -48.32
CA GLN A 244 7.92 -27.76 -47.64
C GLN A 244 7.42 -28.61 -46.47
N ILE A 245 6.59 -28.05 -45.57
CA ILE A 245 5.96 -28.81 -44.48
C ILE A 245 5.10 -29.95 -45.03
N LEU A 246 4.41 -29.75 -46.15
CA LEU A 246 3.65 -30.81 -46.81
C LEU A 246 4.56 -31.93 -47.35
N GLY A 247 5.69 -31.57 -47.98
CA GLY A 247 6.69 -32.51 -48.47
C GLY A 247 7.29 -33.35 -47.35
N ASP A 248 7.67 -32.71 -46.25
CA ASP A 248 8.20 -33.36 -45.05
C ASP A 248 7.17 -34.29 -44.41
N ALA A 249 5.90 -33.85 -44.32
CA ALA A 249 4.81 -34.69 -43.82
C ALA A 249 4.55 -35.91 -44.71
N TYR A 250 4.60 -35.77 -46.04
CA TYR A 250 4.52 -36.92 -46.96
C TYR A 250 5.70 -37.88 -46.79
N HIS A 251 6.90 -37.35 -46.63
CA HIS A 251 8.10 -38.16 -46.41
C HIS A 251 7.97 -38.98 -45.11
N LEU A 252 7.56 -38.33 -44.01
CA LEU A 252 7.29 -38.99 -42.73
C LEU A 252 6.15 -40.02 -42.80
N ALA A 253 5.16 -39.80 -43.67
CA ALA A 253 4.08 -40.74 -43.91
C ALA A 253 4.45 -41.91 -44.85
N GLY A 254 5.68 -41.94 -45.39
CA GLY A 254 6.13 -42.95 -46.36
C GLY A 254 5.66 -42.72 -47.81
N SER A 255 5.03 -41.59 -48.10
CA SER A 255 4.51 -41.23 -49.43
C SER A 255 5.59 -40.54 -50.27
N THR A 256 6.67 -41.26 -50.58
CA THR A 256 7.88 -40.70 -51.22
C THR A 256 7.59 -39.93 -52.50
N ASP A 257 6.78 -40.46 -53.42
CA ASP A 257 6.46 -39.77 -54.69
C ASP A 257 5.79 -38.42 -54.48
N SER A 258 4.89 -38.33 -53.49
CA SER A 258 4.21 -37.08 -53.15
C SER A 258 5.15 -36.08 -52.49
N ALA A 259 6.09 -36.55 -51.66
CA ALA A 259 7.14 -35.71 -51.07
C ALA A 259 8.04 -35.12 -52.16
N LEU A 260 8.54 -35.97 -53.06
CA LEU A 260 9.38 -35.55 -54.18
C LEU A 260 8.65 -34.60 -55.13
N ALA A 261 7.35 -34.82 -55.38
CA ALA A 261 6.55 -33.90 -56.17
C ALA A 261 6.48 -32.51 -55.52
N ALA A 262 6.25 -32.44 -54.21
CA ALA A 262 6.23 -31.18 -53.47
C ALA A 262 7.58 -30.46 -53.53
N TYR A 263 8.69 -31.16 -53.25
CA TYR A 263 10.03 -30.57 -53.31
C TYR A 263 10.41 -30.12 -54.73
N LYS A 264 10.01 -30.88 -55.78
CA LYS A 264 10.25 -30.48 -57.18
C LYS A 264 9.55 -29.18 -57.54
N THR A 265 8.31 -28.99 -57.06
CA THR A 265 7.59 -27.73 -57.25
C THR A 265 8.36 -26.55 -56.65
N ILE A 266 8.91 -26.71 -55.45
CA ILE A 266 9.71 -25.67 -54.80
C ILE A 266 11.02 -25.44 -55.57
N ALA A 267 11.77 -26.49 -55.87
CA ALA A 267 13.09 -26.41 -56.53
C ALA A 267 13.04 -25.80 -57.95
N ASN A 268 11.89 -25.92 -58.63
CA ASN A 268 11.66 -25.36 -59.96
C ASN A 268 11.10 -23.93 -59.95
N THR A 269 10.84 -23.36 -58.78
CA THR A 269 10.37 -21.97 -58.66
C THR A 269 11.50 -21.01 -59.07
N PRO A 270 11.22 -19.93 -59.84
CA PRO A 270 12.23 -18.94 -60.21
C PRO A 270 12.97 -18.40 -58.99
N ASN A 271 14.30 -18.33 -59.10
CA ASN A 271 15.13 -17.98 -57.96
C ASN A 271 15.15 -16.48 -57.71
N HIS A 272 14.72 -16.08 -56.52
CA HIS A 272 14.74 -14.71 -56.01
C HIS A 272 15.26 -14.73 -54.58
N THR A 273 15.85 -13.62 -54.11
CA THR A 273 16.49 -13.53 -52.79
C THR A 273 15.61 -14.03 -51.64
N GLU A 274 14.30 -13.73 -51.68
CA GLU A 274 13.35 -14.11 -50.63
C GLU A 274 12.95 -15.60 -50.63
N LEU A 275 13.19 -16.32 -51.74
CA LEU A 275 12.81 -17.72 -51.92
C LEU A 275 14.02 -18.67 -51.90
N ALA A 276 15.23 -18.11 -51.95
CA ALA A 276 16.45 -18.86 -52.15
C ALA A 276 16.70 -19.93 -51.07
N ASP A 277 16.32 -19.67 -49.81
CA ASP A 277 16.42 -20.67 -48.72
C ASP A 277 15.50 -21.87 -48.98
N ASN A 278 14.22 -21.63 -49.30
CA ASN A 278 13.26 -22.70 -49.58
C ASN A 278 13.67 -23.52 -50.81
N ILE A 279 14.15 -22.85 -51.86
CA ILE A 279 14.63 -23.50 -53.09
C ILE A 279 15.87 -24.34 -52.79
N ALA A 280 16.83 -23.80 -52.03
CA ALA A 280 18.03 -24.51 -51.64
C ALA A 280 17.69 -25.75 -50.82
N GLU A 281 16.87 -25.62 -49.78
CA GLU A 281 16.52 -26.75 -48.91
C GLU A 281 15.77 -27.85 -49.66
N ALA A 282 14.75 -27.50 -50.45
CA ALA A 282 14.02 -28.48 -51.25
C ALA A 282 14.92 -29.17 -52.29
N SER A 283 15.86 -28.42 -52.89
CA SER A 283 16.84 -28.98 -53.82
C SER A 283 17.80 -29.94 -53.10
N LEU A 284 18.21 -29.65 -51.87
CA LEU A 284 19.03 -30.58 -51.06
C LEU A 284 18.27 -31.85 -50.67
N LYS A 285 16.98 -31.75 -50.32
CA LYS A 285 16.12 -32.93 -50.08
C LYS A 285 16.05 -33.84 -51.32
N LEU A 286 15.87 -33.25 -52.51
CA LEU A 286 15.86 -33.98 -53.78
C LEU A 286 17.24 -34.58 -54.09
N ALA A 287 18.31 -33.80 -53.92
CA ALA A 287 19.68 -34.26 -54.16
C ALA A 287 20.04 -35.45 -53.28
N SER A 288 19.72 -35.37 -51.98
CA SER A 288 19.92 -36.44 -51.00
C SER A 288 19.13 -37.70 -51.38
N HIS A 289 17.86 -37.56 -51.77
CA HIS A 289 17.06 -38.68 -52.25
C HIS A 289 17.69 -39.35 -53.48
N TYR A 290 18.03 -38.59 -54.52
CA TYR A 290 18.62 -39.14 -55.74
C TYR A 290 20.00 -39.75 -55.51
N LEU A 291 20.79 -39.19 -54.59
CA LEU A 291 22.03 -39.79 -54.13
C LEU A 291 21.78 -41.17 -53.50
N SER A 292 20.76 -41.29 -52.64
CA SER A 292 20.40 -42.55 -51.97
C SER A 292 19.98 -43.66 -52.95
N VAL A 293 19.26 -43.30 -54.03
CA VAL A 293 18.86 -44.24 -55.10
C VAL A 293 19.92 -44.38 -56.21
N ARG A 294 21.11 -43.78 -56.01
CA ARG A 294 22.26 -43.81 -56.92
C ARG A 294 22.00 -43.21 -58.31
N ASP A 295 21.01 -42.34 -58.44
CA ASP A 295 20.80 -41.48 -59.62
C ASP A 295 21.68 -40.24 -59.50
N PHE A 296 22.98 -40.41 -59.77
CA PHE A 296 23.97 -39.36 -59.56
C PHE A 296 23.71 -38.12 -60.42
N ASP A 297 23.11 -38.26 -61.61
CA ASP A 297 22.87 -37.15 -62.55
C ASP A 297 21.82 -36.19 -62.01
N LYS A 298 20.70 -36.73 -61.51
CA LYS A 298 19.70 -35.89 -60.84
C LYS A 298 20.22 -35.38 -59.50
N ALA A 299 20.97 -36.20 -58.75
CA ALA A 299 21.57 -35.76 -57.49
C ALA A 299 22.48 -34.54 -57.70
N THR A 300 23.36 -34.55 -58.70
CA THR A 300 24.20 -33.40 -59.06
C THR A 300 23.37 -32.20 -59.47
N THR A 301 22.36 -32.41 -60.32
CA THR A 301 21.52 -31.32 -60.84
C THR A 301 20.85 -30.55 -59.71
N TYR A 302 20.23 -31.25 -58.75
CA TYR A 302 19.59 -30.60 -57.62
C TYR A 302 20.60 -30.05 -56.60
N ALA A 303 21.73 -30.72 -56.36
CA ALA A 303 22.74 -30.19 -55.45
C ALA A 303 23.36 -28.87 -55.98
N LEU A 304 23.63 -28.77 -57.28
CA LEU A 304 24.11 -27.53 -57.91
C LEU A 304 23.01 -26.45 -57.96
N ASN A 305 21.74 -26.83 -58.06
CA ASN A 305 20.63 -25.87 -57.94
C ASN A 305 20.56 -25.25 -56.53
N ALA A 306 20.83 -26.05 -55.50
CA ALA A 306 20.95 -25.56 -54.13
C ALA A 306 22.15 -24.60 -54.00
N GLU A 307 23.33 -25.00 -54.46
CA GLU A 307 24.53 -24.14 -54.46
C GLU A 307 24.28 -22.81 -55.19
N LYS A 308 23.64 -22.84 -56.36
CA LYS A 308 23.25 -21.63 -57.10
C LYS A 308 22.36 -20.71 -56.26
N SER A 309 21.39 -21.26 -55.52
CA SER A 309 20.52 -20.47 -54.65
C SER A 309 21.28 -19.86 -53.48
N LEU A 310 22.23 -20.60 -52.92
CA LEU A 310 23.11 -20.15 -51.84
C LEU A 310 24.19 -19.15 -52.30
N THR A 311 24.36 -18.91 -53.60
CA THR A 311 25.16 -17.74 -54.05
C THR A 311 24.42 -16.42 -53.88
N ILE A 312 23.08 -16.45 -53.80
CA ILE A 312 22.23 -15.27 -53.64
C ILE A 312 22.10 -14.90 -52.16
N ILE A 313 22.14 -15.89 -51.27
CA ILE A 313 21.95 -15.73 -49.82
C ILE A 313 23.07 -16.40 -49.03
N SER A 314 23.52 -15.78 -47.94
CA SER A 314 24.55 -16.41 -47.09
C SER A 314 23.90 -17.30 -46.02
N ASN A 315 23.77 -18.61 -46.30
CA ASN A 315 23.31 -19.61 -45.34
C ASN A 315 24.34 -20.74 -45.18
N SER A 316 25.22 -20.60 -44.19
CA SER A 316 26.33 -21.53 -43.95
C SER A 316 25.88 -22.96 -43.64
N ALA A 317 24.73 -23.16 -42.98
CA ALA A 317 24.25 -24.50 -42.65
C ALA A 317 23.76 -25.27 -43.90
N LEU A 318 23.01 -24.58 -44.76
CA LEU A 318 22.60 -25.15 -46.04
C LEU A 318 23.78 -25.32 -47.00
N GLN A 319 24.75 -24.39 -47.00
CA GLN A 319 25.99 -24.53 -47.78
C GLN A 319 26.81 -25.75 -47.34
N MET A 320 26.97 -25.94 -46.03
CA MET A 320 27.63 -27.14 -45.51
C MET A 320 26.92 -28.43 -45.97
N SER A 321 25.58 -28.45 -45.93
CA SER A 321 24.79 -29.60 -46.40
C SER A 321 24.93 -29.84 -47.91
N ALA A 322 25.00 -28.77 -48.71
CA ALA A 322 25.25 -28.85 -50.14
C ALA A 322 26.63 -29.43 -50.44
N ASP A 323 27.65 -28.93 -49.74
CA ASP A 323 29.03 -29.38 -49.89
C ASP A 323 29.20 -30.86 -49.51
N GLU A 324 28.53 -31.33 -48.45
CA GLU A 324 28.55 -32.74 -48.04
C GLU A 324 27.93 -33.67 -49.11
N ILE A 325 26.79 -33.26 -49.68
CA ILE A 325 26.11 -34.02 -50.75
C ILE A 325 26.97 -34.03 -52.01
N LEU A 326 27.53 -32.88 -52.42
CA LEU A 326 28.38 -32.78 -53.61
C LEU A 326 29.67 -33.58 -53.44
N TYR A 327 30.32 -33.51 -52.28
CA TYR A 327 31.44 -34.38 -51.90
C TYR A 327 31.08 -35.86 -52.11
N SER A 328 29.94 -36.29 -51.56
CA SER A 328 29.50 -37.69 -51.63
C SER A 328 29.22 -38.15 -53.07
N ILE A 329 28.63 -37.27 -53.90
CA ILE A 329 28.38 -37.55 -55.32
C ILE A 329 29.69 -37.70 -56.09
N TYR A 330 30.60 -36.72 -56.01
CA TYR A 330 31.86 -36.75 -56.77
C TYR A 330 32.78 -37.88 -56.33
N LYS A 331 32.83 -38.18 -55.03
CA LYS A 331 33.53 -39.35 -54.49
C LYS A 331 32.98 -40.66 -55.07
N SER A 332 31.65 -40.78 -55.17
CA SER A 332 31.00 -41.98 -55.71
C SER A 332 31.22 -42.16 -57.22
N ARG A 333 31.47 -41.07 -57.94
CA ARG A 333 31.83 -41.07 -59.37
C ARG A 333 33.33 -41.23 -59.64
N GLY A 334 34.17 -41.18 -58.62
CA GLY A 334 35.62 -41.27 -58.75
C GLY A 334 36.31 -39.94 -59.14
N ASP A 335 35.60 -38.81 -59.13
CA ASP A 335 36.20 -37.49 -59.32
C ASP A 335 36.70 -36.96 -57.97
N TYR A 336 37.88 -37.46 -57.57
CA TYR A 336 38.46 -37.13 -56.28
C TYR A 336 38.90 -35.67 -56.16
N ARG A 337 39.10 -34.96 -57.29
CA ARG A 337 39.50 -33.56 -57.28
C ARG A 337 38.35 -32.67 -56.82
N GLU A 338 37.18 -32.81 -57.43
CA GLU A 338 35.99 -32.06 -57.00
C GLU A 338 35.51 -32.53 -55.62
N ALA A 339 35.61 -33.84 -55.32
CA ALA A 339 35.28 -34.34 -54.00
C ALA A 339 36.14 -33.67 -52.90
N LEU A 340 37.46 -33.54 -53.11
CA LEU A 340 38.34 -32.87 -52.15
C LEU A 340 37.95 -31.40 -51.95
N ARG A 341 37.66 -30.66 -53.04
CA ARG A 341 37.25 -29.26 -52.96
C ARG A 341 36.01 -29.06 -52.09
N TYR A 342 34.96 -29.85 -52.32
CA TYR A 342 33.74 -29.77 -51.52
C TYR A 342 33.95 -30.24 -50.07
N TYR A 343 34.80 -31.25 -49.86
CA TYR A 343 35.17 -31.68 -48.50
C TYR A 343 35.92 -30.61 -47.71
N GLU A 344 36.82 -29.87 -48.35
CA GLU A 344 37.54 -28.75 -47.72
C GLU A 344 36.58 -27.60 -47.36
N SER A 345 35.66 -27.25 -48.27
CA SER A 345 34.62 -26.25 -48.02
C SER A 345 33.71 -26.66 -46.85
N TYR A 346 33.19 -27.89 -46.87
CA TYR A 346 32.41 -28.48 -45.78
C TYR A 346 33.12 -28.35 -44.43
N ASN A 347 34.39 -28.78 -44.33
CA ASN A 347 35.14 -28.74 -43.07
C ASN A 347 35.42 -27.31 -42.59
N ASN A 348 35.68 -26.37 -43.50
CA ASN A 348 35.92 -24.98 -43.15
C ASN A 348 34.66 -24.33 -42.57
N ILE A 349 33.51 -24.56 -43.23
CA ILE A 349 32.22 -24.07 -42.75
C ILE A 349 31.85 -24.73 -41.41
N GLN A 350 32.07 -26.04 -41.27
CA GLN A 350 31.85 -26.75 -40.01
C GLN A 350 32.67 -26.17 -38.85
N LYS A 351 33.96 -25.86 -39.08
CA LYS A 351 34.81 -25.19 -38.10
C LYS A 351 34.27 -23.80 -37.71
N GLN A 352 33.84 -23.01 -38.70
CA GLN A 352 33.24 -21.70 -38.44
C GLN A 352 31.93 -21.81 -37.63
N LEU A 353 31.04 -22.72 -38.00
CA LEU A 353 29.78 -22.95 -37.29
C LEU A 353 30.03 -23.42 -35.85
N ASN A 354 30.99 -24.31 -35.62
CA ASN A 354 31.37 -24.74 -34.28
C ASN A 354 31.92 -23.58 -33.43
N SER A 355 32.72 -22.69 -34.01
CA SER A 355 33.18 -21.48 -33.30
C SER A 355 32.03 -20.52 -32.99
N GLN A 356 31.09 -20.32 -33.91
CA GLN A 356 29.89 -19.49 -33.68
C GLN A 356 28.97 -20.10 -32.62
N GLN A 357 28.81 -21.42 -32.58
CA GLN A 357 28.05 -22.10 -31.53
C GLN A 357 28.68 -21.91 -30.15
N LEU A 358 30.01 -21.95 -30.08
CA LEU A 358 30.75 -21.67 -28.84
C LEU A 358 30.57 -20.21 -28.39
N GLU A 359 30.68 -19.24 -29.31
CA GLU A 359 30.40 -17.83 -29.02
C GLU A 359 28.94 -17.61 -28.58
N SER A 360 27.97 -18.25 -29.25
CA SER A 360 26.55 -18.20 -28.87
C SER A 360 26.31 -18.81 -27.49
N PHE A 361 27.02 -19.87 -27.13
CA PHE A 361 26.95 -20.47 -25.80
C PHE A 361 27.52 -19.53 -24.73
N ILE A 362 28.65 -18.87 -25.02
CA ILE A 362 29.25 -17.87 -24.11
C ILE A 362 28.32 -16.66 -23.94
N ASP A 363 27.69 -16.19 -25.01
CA ASP A 363 26.74 -15.09 -24.98
C ASP A 363 25.46 -15.45 -24.20
N ASP A 364 24.90 -16.65 -24.39
CA ASP A 364 23.77 -17.15 -23.60
C ASP A 364 24.13 -17.28 -22.11
N TYR A 365 25.33 -17.78 -21.81
CA TYR A 365 25.85 -17.82 -20.45
C TYR A 365 25.98 -16.42 -19.82
N ASN A 366 26.49 -15.44 -20.57
CA ASN A 366 26.64 -14.06 -20.12
C ASN A 366 25.28 -13.40 -19.88
N LYS A 367 24.29 -13.64 -20.73
CA LYS A 367 22.91 -13.16 -20.54
C LYS A 367 22.24 -13.78 -19.33
N LYS A 368 22.50 -15.06 -19.05
CA LYS A 368 22.03 -15.73 -17.84
C LYS A 368 22.67 -15.10 -16.60
N ALA A 369 23.96 -14.75 -16.66
CA ALA A 369 24.63 -14.02 -15.60
C ALA A 369 24.04 -12.61 -15.41
N GLU A 370 23.79 -11.86 -16.47
CA GLU A 370 23.17 -10.52 -16.42
C GLU A 370 21.76 -10.57 -15.83
N ARG A 371 20.96 -11.60 -16.16
CA ARG A 371 19.66 -11.86 -15.54
C ARG A 371 19.74 -12.05 -14.03
N ILE A 372 20.71 -12.83 -13.56
CA ILE A 372 20.91 -13.05 -12.13
C ILE A 372 21.24 -11.72 -11.45
N THR A 373 22.14 -10.92 -12.05
CA THR A 373 22.50 -9.59 -11.54
C THR A 373 21.28 -8.66 -11.46
N MET A 374 20.48 -8.55 -12.53
CA MET A 374 19.30 -7.69 -12.55
C MET A 374 18.22 -8.16 -11.56
N SER A 375 18.05 -9.47 -11.38
CA SER A 375 17.12 -10.02 -10.39
C SER A 375 17.52 -9.68 -8.95
N LEU A 376 18.82 -9.66 -8.65
CA LEU A 376 19.36 -9.27 -7.34
C LEU A 376 19.16 -7.78 -7.09
N GLU A 377 19.41 -6.92 -8.08
CA GLU A 377 19.19 -5.48 -7.98
C GLU A 377 17.70 -5.14 -7.75
N MET A 378 16.78 -5.80 -8.46
CA MET A 378 15.34 -5.62 -8.27
C MET A 378 14.90 -6.01 -6.84
N ALA A 379 15.42 -7.11 -6.31
CA ALA A 379 15.13 -7.54 -4.94
C ALA A 379 15.64 -6.50 -3.91
N GLN A 380 16.81 -5.89 -4.14
CA GLN A 380 17.34 -4.83 -3.28
C GLN A 380 16.47 -3.57 -3.31
N ILE A 381 16.04 -3.13 -4.50
CA ILE A 381 15.15 -1.97 -4.67
C ILE A 381 13.81 -2.20 -3.95
N GLU A 382 13.24 -3.40 -4.08
CA GLU A 382 11.97 -3.73 -3.41
C GLU A 382 12.12 -3.73 -1.88
N ALA A 383 13.23 -4.25 -1.35
CA ALA A 383 13.54 -4.20 0.07
C ALA A 383 13.67 -2.75 0.58
N GLN A 384 14.38 -1.89 -0.16
CA GLN A 384 14.49 -0.45 0.16
C GLN A 384 13.13 0.25 0.12
N ARG A 385 12.29 -0.05 -0.89
CA ARG A 385 10.94 0.50 -1.00
C ARG A 385 10.07 0.11 0.19
N LYS A 386 10.07 -1.17 0.58
CA LYS A 386 9.32 -1.65 1.77
C LYS A 386 9.78 -0.94 3.05
N LYS A 387 11.09 -0.73 3.22
CA LYS A 387 11.65 0.04 4.34
C LYS A 387 11.12 1.49 4.35
N ALA A 388 11.20 2.18 3.21
CA ALA A 388 10.72 3.57 3.07
C ALA A 388 9.20 3.71 3.32
N GLU A 389 8.41 2.73 2.87
CA GLU A 389 6.96 2.73 3.07
C GLU A 389 6.57 2.51 4.53
N ALA A 390 7.29 1.64 5.25
CA ALA A 390 7.14 1.45 6.69
C ALA A 390 7.51 2.73 7.47
N GLU A 391 8.63 3.38 7.13
CA GLU A 391 9.05 4.65 7.74
C GLU A 391 8.00 5.75 7.53
N LYS A 392 7.47 5.88 6.29
CA LYS A 392 6.40 6.84 5.98
C LYS A 392 5.12 6.57 6.77
N THR A 393 4.76 5.30 6.94
CA THR A 393 3.58 4.91 7.72
C THR A 393 3.74 5.29 9.19
N ASN A 394 4.91 5.02 9.78
CA ASN A 394 5.20 5.40 11.15
C ASN A 394 5.30 6.92 11.35
N GLN A 395 5.82 7.67 10.38
CA GLN A 395 5.78 9.13 10.41
C GLN A 395 4.35 9.67 10.43
N LYS A 396 3.42 9.08 9.66
CA LYS A 396 2.00 9.46 9.70
C LYS A 396 1.38 9.18 11.07
N THR A 397 1.65 8.00 11.64
CA THR A 397 1.18 7.63 12.98
C THR A 397 1.70 8.62 14.03
N LEU A 398 3.01 8.92 14.03
CA LEU A 398 3.60 9.89 14.97
C LEU A 398 3.00 11.30 14.79
N SER A 399 2.80 11.74 13.55
CA SER A 399 2.20 13.05 13.25
C SER A 399 0.77 13.15 13.79
N PHE A 400 -0.02 12.09 13.66
CA PHE A 400 -1.36 12.02 14.26
C PHE A 400 -1.30 12.11 15.79
N PHE A 401 -0.38 11.40 16.43
CA PHE A 401 -0.19 11.49 17.89
C PHE A 401 0.28 12.86 18.34
N MET A 402 1.16 13.52 17.58
CA MET A 402 1.58 14.89 17.87
C MET A 402 0.38 15.84 17.91
N ILE A 403 -0.56 15.69 16.99
CA ILE A 403 -1.80 16.47 17.00
C ILE A 403 -2.62 16.15 18.26
N VAL A 404 -2.79 14.87 18.61
CA VAL A 404 -3.55 14.45 19.79
C VAL A 404 -2.92 14.93 21.10
N ILE A 405 -1.61 14.75 21.29
CA ILE A 405 -0.87 15.20 22.47
C ILE A 405 -0.93 16.72 22.58
N THR A 406 -0.73 17.44 21.48
CA THR A 406 -0.83 18.90 21.47
C THR A 406 -2.23 19.36 21.82
N ALA A 407 -3.27 18.73 21.28
CA ALA A 407 -4.66 19.03 21.61
C ALA A 407 -4.96 18.74 23.10
N LEU A 408 -4.49 17.62 23.64
CA LEU A 408 -4.65 17.26 25.05
C LEU A 408 -3.91 18.22 25.98
N LEU A 409 -2.67 18.58 25.65
CA LEU A 409 -1.88 19.57 26.40
C LEU A 409 -2.55 20.94 26.39
N LEU A 410 -3.06 21.40 25.24
CA LEU A 410 -3.83 22.63 25.12
C LEU A 410 -5.11 22.56 25.96
N LEU A 411 -5.86 21.46 25.87
CA LEU A 411 -7.08 21.24 26.66
C LEU A 411 -6.78 21.24 28.16
N MET A 412 -5.68 20.60 28.58
CA MET A 412 -5.22 20.58 29.97
C MET A 412 -4.80 21.98 30.43
N PHE A 413 -4.12 22.76 29.57
CA PHE A 413 -3.76 24.14 29.83
C PHE A 413 -5.00 25.04 30.01
N PHE A 414 -5.99 24.94 29.10
CA PHE A 414 -7.24 25.71 29.17
C PHE A 414 -8.16 25.28 30.32
N THR A 415 -8.07 24.01 30.76
CA THR A 415 -8.79 23.51 31.95
C THR A 415 -8.01 23.65 33.25
N GLY A 416 -6.83 24.29 33.23
CA GLY A 416 -5.89 24.36 34.35
C GLY A 416 -6.47 24.90 35.66
N LYS A 417 -7.49 25.78 35.62
CA LYS A 417 -8.20 26.25 36.83
C LYS A 417 -8.99 25.15 37.56
N GLY A 418 -9.25 24.01 36.92
CA GLY A 418 -9.93 22.84 37.49
C GLY A 418 -9.02 21.63 37.69
N PHE A 419 -7.74 21.70 37.35
CA PHE A 419 -6.82 20.55 37.41
C PHE A 419 -6.55 20.10 38.85
N GLU A 420 -6.27 21.05 39.74
CA GLU A 420 -6.01 20.80 41.15
C GLU A 420 -7.18 20.10 41.88
N PRO A 421 -8.43 20.62 41.82
CA PRO A 421 -9.56 19.91 42.43
C PRO A 421 -9.84 18.54 41.78
N ARG A 422 -9.56 18.35 40.48
CA ARG A 422 -9.71 17.04 39.83
C ARG A 422 -8.70 16.01 40.29
N ILE A 423 -7.44 16.40 40.51
CA ILE A 423 -6.42 15.51 41.08
C ILE A 423 -6.76 15.17 42.53
N GLN A 424 -7.23 16.13 43.32
CA GLN A 424 -7.66 15.86 44.69
C GLN A 424 -8.81 14.85 44.73
N LEU A 425 -9.81 14.99 43.86
CA LEU A 425 -10.89 14.01 43.72
C LEU A 425 -10.38 12.62 43.32
N LEU A 426 -9.37 12.56 42.45
CA LEU A 426 -8.73 11.31 42.06
C LEU A 426 -7.96 10.67 43.23
N GLU A 427 -7.21 11.47 43.99
CA GLU A 427 -6.49 11.03 45.19
C GLU A 427 -7.46 10.49 46.25
N GLU A 428 -8.55 11.21 46.52
CA GLU A 428 -9.63 10.77 47.41
C GLU A 428 -10.24 9.44 46.93
N PHE A 429 -10.62 9.35 45.65
CA PHE A 429 -11.20 8.14 45.06
C PHE A 429 -10.27 6.92 45.17
N ILE A 430 -8.97 7.09 44.91
CA ILE A 430 -7.97 6.02 45.03
C ILE A 430 -7.69 5.68 46.51
N SER A 431 -7.79 6.67 47.41
CA SER A 431 -7.59 6.44 48.85
C SER A 431 -8.66 5.53 49.46
N GLU A 432 -9.90 5.60 48.95
CA GLU A 432 -11.04 4.74 49.35
C GLU A 432 -10.88 3.28 48.90
N PHE A 433 -9.90 2.97 48.03
CA PHE A 433 -9.73 1.61 47.52
C PHE A 433 -9.22 0.64 48.59
N LYS A 434 -9.90 -0.51 48.68
CA LYS A 434 -9.39 -1.69 49.40
C LYS A 434 -8.07 -2.16 48.78
N LEU A 435 -7.24 -2.86 49.56
CA LEU A 435 -5.95 -3.38 49.10
C LEU A 435 -6.07 -4.22 47.83
N SER A 436 -7.12 -5.05 47.72
CA SER A 436 -7.42 -5.84 46.52
C SER A 436 -7.56 -4.97 45.26
N ASN A 437 -8.26 -3.85 45.37
CA ASN A 437 -8.47 -2.94 44.25
C ASN A 437 -7.18 -2.22 43.87
N LYS A 438 -6.35 -1.85 44.85
CA LYS A 438 -5.03 -1.26 44.61
C LYS A 438 -4.12 -2.23 43.84
N LEU A 439 -4.11 -3.52 44.20
CA LEU A 439 -3.37 -4.55 43.49
C LEU A 439 -3.88 -4.75 42.06
N ILE A 440 -5.20 -4.79 41.86
CA ILE A 440 -5.80 -4.88 40.51
C ILE A 440 -5.37 -3.68 39.65
N THR A 441 -5.40 -2.46 40.20
CA THR A 441 -4.95 -1.26 39.48
C THR A 441 -3.48 -1.36 39.03
N LEU A 442 -2.59 -1.92 39.85
CA LEU A 442 -1.19 -2.13 39.47
C LEU A 442 -1.06 -3.13 38.31
N VAL A 443 -1.82 -4.22 38.32
CA VAL A 443 -1.83 -5.20 37.22
C VAL A 443 -2.36 -4.57 35.93
N VAL A 444 -3.43 -3.78 36.01
CA VAL A 444 -3.99 -3.04 34.87
C VAL A 444 -2.98 -2.03 34.31
N LEU A 445 -2.26 -1.31 35.17
CA LEU A 445 -1.22 -0.38 34.74
C LEU A 445 -0.05 -1.09 34.06
N LEU A 446 0.41 -2.22 34.60
CA LEU A 446 1.45 -3.03 33.97
C LEU A 446 1.01 -3.52 32.57
N ALA A 447 -0.20 -4.05 32.46
CA ALA A 447 -0.77 -4.47 31.18
C ALA A 447 -0.89 -3.29 30.19
N TYR A 448 -1.29 -2.12 30.68
CA TYR A 448 -1.36 -0.90 29.88
C TYR A 448 0.01 -0.51 29.32
N PHE A 449 1.05 -0.38 30.15
CA PHE A 449 2.37 0.04 29.66
C PHE A 449 2.96 -0.97 28.67
N MET A 450 2.81 -2.28 28.94
CA MET A 450 3.21 -3.32 27.99
C MET A 450 2.49 -3.18 26.65
N ALA A 451 1.16 -3.06 26.66
CA ALA A 451 0.39 -2.91 25.42
C ALA A 451 0.73 -1.61 24.69
N PHE A 452 0.91 -0.51 25.42
CA PHE A 452 1.24 0.80 24.86
C PHE A 452 2.58 0.76 24.13
N PHE A 453 3.66 0.34 24.79
CA PHE A 453 4.97 0.29 24.14
C PHE A 453 5.13 -0.85 23.13
N TYR A 454 4.29 -1.89 23.20
CA TYR A 454 4.24 -2.91 22.15
C TYR A 454 3.68 -2.35 20.84
N ILE A 455 2.64 -1.52 20.92
CA ILE A 455 1.96 -0.93 19.76
C ILE A 455 2.70 0.32 19.27
N PHE A 456 3.18 1.16 20.20
CA PHE A 456 3.80 2.45 19.90
C PHE A 456 5.31 2.36 20.05
N ILE A 457 5.98 2.32 18.90
CA ILE A 457 7.44 2.25 18.79
C ILE A 457 8.00 3.50 18.10
N PRO A 458 9.27 3.88 18.37
CA PRO A 458 9.96 4.94 17.67
C PRO A 458 9.90 4.79 16.14
N VAL A 459 9.87 5.91 15.41
CA VAL A 459 9.62 5.92 13.95
C VAL A 459 10.81 5.39 13.16
N GLU A 460 12.00 5.84 13.53
CA GLU A 460 13.25 5.36 12.97
C GLU A 460 13.53 3.95 13.53
N HIS A 461 14.04 3.03 12.71
CA HIS A 461 14.28 1.62 13.08
C HIS A 461 13.01 0.81 13.48
N ALA A 462 11.81 1.30 13.20
CA ALA A 462 10.58 0.62 13.57
C ALA A 462 10.44 -0.81 13.02
N VAL A 463 10.89 -1.07 11.78
CA VAL A 463 10.88 -2.41 11.17
C VAL A 463 11.79 -3.37 11.95
N GLU A 464 12.96 -2.89 12.37
CA GLU A 464 13.93 -3.66 13.14
C GLU A 464 13.34 -4.01 14.52
N ILE A 465 12.69 -3.04 15.17
CA ILE A 465 11.99 -3.25 16.45
C ILE A 465 10.80 -4.22 16.30
N GLN A 466 10.04 -4.15 15.20
CA GLN A 466 8.93 -5.08 14.95
C GLN A 466 9.39 -6.53 14.79
N ASN A 467 10.61 -6.73 14.30
CA ASN A 467 11.25 -8.03 14.12
C ASN A 467 11.90 -8.57 15.40
N PHE A 468 11.93 -7.79 16.49
CA PHE A 468 12.39 -8.29 17.78
C PHE A 468 11.50 -9.44 18.28
N SER A 469 12.09 -10.32 19.10
CA SER A 469 11.33 -11.37 19.76
C SER A 469 10.19 -10.77 20.59
N PHE A 470 9.11 -11.55 20.77
CA PHE A 470 7.95 -11.13 21.55
C PHE A 470 8.33 -10.59 22.94
N ILE A 471 9.27 -11.25 23.63
CA ILE A 471 9.74 -10.86 24.96
C ILE A 471 10.49 -9.52 24.91
N ALA A 472 11.38 -9.33 23.93
CA ALA A 472 12.14 -8.09 23.78
C ALA A 472 11.22 -6.88 23.52
N ARG A 473 10.09 -7.08 22.82
CA ARG A 473 9.11 -6.03 22.58
C ARG A 473 8.29 -5.62 23.80
N LEU A 474 8.21 -6.45 24.84
CA LEU A 474 7.51 -6.12 26.10
C LEU A 474 8.40 -5.36 27.08
N LEU A 475 9.72 -5.42 26.91
CA LEU A 475 10.70 -4.89 27.86
C LEU A 475 10.55 -3.37 28.13
N PRO A 476 10.34 -2.51 27.12
CA PRO A 476 10.07 -1.07 27.36
C PRO A 476 8.86 -0.84 28.28
N GLY A 477 7.75 -1.53 28.02
CA GLY A 477 6.54 -1.38 28.85
C GLY A 477 6.73 -1.84 30.30
N ILE A 478 7.50 -2.91 30.51
CA ILE A 478 7.87 -3.37 31.86
C ILE A 478 8.75 -2.33 32.55
N LEU A 479 9.74 -1.79 31.84
CA LEU A 479 10.66 -0.78 32.36
C LEU A 479 9.92 0.50 32.78
N ALA A 480 9.06 1.03 31.91
CA ALA A 480 8.23 2.20 32.19
C ALA A 480 7.33 2.01 33.43
N PHE A 481 6.73 0.83 33.61
CA PHE A 481 5.94 0.50 34.79
C PHE A 481 6.79 0.44 36.07
N MET A 482 7.97 -0.20 36.01
CA MET A 482 8.87 -0.30 37.16
C MET A 482 9.36 1.07 37.61
N VAL A 483 9.75 1.93 36.67
CA VAL A 483 10.14 3.31 36.97
C VAL A 483 8.99 4.08 37.59
N LEU A 484 7.77 3.97 37.04
CA LEU A 484 6.57 4.57 37.64
C LEU A 484 6.37 4.14 39.10
N PHE A 485 6.44 2.84 39.38
CA PHE A 485 6.25 2.30 40.72
C PHE A 485 7.29 2.84 41.71
N PHE A 486 8.57 2.74 41.39
CA PHE A 486 9.64 3.15 42.31
C PHE A 486 9.73 4.67 42.49
N VAL A 487 9.58 5.44 41.41
CA VAL A 487 9.62 6.91 41.48
C VAL A 487 8.45 7.42 42.30
N THR A 488 7.25 6.86 42.12
CA THR A 488 6.08 7.26 42.92
C THR A 488 6.29 6.95 44.40
N ILE A 489 6.78 5.74 44.75
CA ILE A 489 7.08 5.38 46.13
C ILE A 489 8.14 6.30 46.74
N GLY A 490 9.26 6.51 46.05
CA GLY A 490 10.33 7.38 46.52
C GLY A 490 9.86 8.83 46.70
N PHE A 491 9.07 9.33 45.75
CA PHE A 491 8.54 10.69 45.79
C PHE A 491 7.61 10.92 46.98
N TYR A 492 6.68 9.98 47.23
CA TYR A 492 5.80 10.03 48.40
C TYR A 492 6.55 9.81 49.71
N SER A 493 7.56 8.94 49.76
CA SER A 493 8.39 8.72 50.96
C SER A 493 9.16 9.98 51.38
N ILE A 494 9.62 10.79 50.43
CA ILE A 494 10.35 12.04 50.72
C ILE A 494 9.40 13.14 51.18
N HIS A 495 8.19 13.18 50.61
CA HIS A 495 7.25 14.28 50.80
C HIS A 495 6.11 14.01 51.80
N SER A 496 5.99 12.80 52.36
CA SER A 496 4.97 12.49 53.38
C SER A 496 5.15 13.27 54.69
N LYS A 497 6.27 14.00 54.87
CA LYS A 497 6.57 14.82 56.04
C LYS A 497 5.99 16.25 55.97
N LYS A 498 5.38 16.67 54.85
CA LYS A 498 4.76 18.01 54.71
C LYS A 498 3.28 17.98 55.10
N GLN A 499 2.79 19.05 55.75
CA GLN A 499 1.38 19.23 56.10
C GLN A 499 0.49 19.21 54.84
N VAL A 500 -0.69 18.60 54.97
CA VAL A 500 -1.65 18.35 53.87
C VAL A 500 -2.12 19.65 53.19
N ASP A 501 -2.16 20.77 53.92
CA ASP A 501 -2.61 22.08 53.43
C ASP A 501 -1.65 22.79 52.45
N GLU A 502 -0.41 22.29 52.26
CA GLU A 502 0.56 22.87 51.31
C GLU A 502 0.66 22.14 49.96
N ARG A 503 -0.13 21.09 49.71
CA ARG A 503 -0.07 20.30 48.46
C ARG A 503 -0.72 21.04 47.29
N ASN A 504 0.01 21.98 46.71
CA ASN A 504 -0.37 22.76 45.54
C ASN A 504 -0.08 22.00 44.22
N TYR A 505 -0.72 22.33 43.09
CA TYR A 505 -0.53 21.73 41.75
C TYR A 505 0.94 21.55 41.33
N ARG A 506 1.85 22.40 41.83
CA ARG A 506 3.30 22.33 41.60
C ARG A 506 3.90 20.99 42.04
N TYR A 507 3.38 20.39 43.10
CA TYR A 507 3.83 19.09 43.61
C TYR A 507 3.61 17.97 42.59
N TYR A 508 2.42 17.91 41.98
CA TYR A 508 2.09 16.94 40.95
C TYR A 508 2.87 17.17 39.65
N LEU A 509 3.16 18.43 39.33
CA LEU A 509 3.97 18.79 38.17
C LEU A 509 5.43 18.33 38.32
N LEU A 510 5.99 18.42 39.54
CA LEU A 510 7.31 17.87 39.85
C LEU A 510 7.34 16.34 39.76
N LEU A 511 6.33 15.65 40.29
CA LEU A 511 6.23 14.18 40.15
C LEU A 511 6.18 13.77 38.68
N PHE A 512 5.31 14.43 37.90
CA PHE A 512 5.18 14.17 36.47
C PHE A 512 6.50 14.41 35.72
N GLY A 513 7.17 15.53 36.00
CA GLY A 513 8.48 15.83 35.41
C GLY A 513 9.54 14.78 35.77
N ALA A 514 9.59 14.36 37.04
CA ALA A 514 10.52 13.32 37.49
C ALA A 514 10.25 11.98 36.79
N LEU A 515 8.99 11.57 36.67
CA LEU A 515 8.57 10.37 35.97
C LEU A 515 8.97 10.42 34.49
N TYR A 516 8.62 11.50 33.80
CA TYR A 516 8.94 11.66 32.38
C TYR A 516 10.44 11.56 32.12
N VAL A 517 11.27 12.29 32.88
CA VAL A 517 12.73 12.31 32.69
C VAL A 517 13.35 10.95 32.98
N THR A 518 12.97 10.30 34.08
CA THR A 518 13.55 9.00 34.46
C THR A 518 13.16 7.90 33.48
N VAL A 519 11.91 7.86 33.03
CA VAL A 519 11.44 6.88 32.04
C VAL A 519 12.15 7.11 30.72
N PHE A 520 12.17 8.36 30.21
CA PHE A 520 12.86 8.69 28.97
C PHE A 520 14.34 8.29 28.99
N LEU A 521 15.05 8.58 30.08
CA LEU A 521 16.45 8.18 30.23
C LEU A 521 16.59 6.66 30.26
N SER A 522 15.74 5.95 31.02
CA SER A 522 15.80 4.49 31.10
C SER A 522 15.54 3.82 29.75
N GLU A 523 14.59 4.32 28.97
CA GLU A 523 14.28 3.84 27.63
C GLU A 523 15.39 4.19 26.64
N ALA A 524 15.94 5.41 26.70
CA ALA A 524 17.04 5.81 25.85
C ALA A 524 18.29 4.93 26.07
N ILE A 525 18.59 4.57 27.32
CA ILE A 525 19.65 3.63 27.67
C ILE A 525 19.33 2.24 27.12
N LEU A 526 18.09 1.75 27.32
CA LEU A 526 17.66 0.44 26.81
C LEU A 526 17.86 0.34 25.29
N PHE A 527 17.37 1.33 24.52
CA PHE A 527 17.50 1.33 23.07
C PHE A 527 18.92 1.63 22.57
N ALA A 528 19.74 2.33 23.35
CA ALA A 528 21.16 2.48 23.06
C ALA A 528 21.91 1.13 23.08
N PHE A 529 21.53 0.19 23.96
CA PHE A 529 22.07 -1.18 23.93
C PHE A 529 21.74 -1.94 22.64
N PHE A 530 20.64 -1.58 21.97
CA PHE A 530 20.27 -2.12 20.65
C PHE A 530 20.89 -1.34 19.48
N GLY A 531 21.69 -0.31 19.76
CA GLY A 531 22.36 0.52 18.76
C GLY A 531 21.51 1.68 18.22
N PHE A 532 20.36 1.99 18.82
CA PHE A 532 19.50 3.08 18.36
C PHE A 532 19.75 4.36 19.17
N THR A 533 20.47 5.32 18.57
CA THR A 533 20.91 6.55 19.26
C THR A 533 20.73 7.82 18.43
N SER A 534 20.12 7.74 17.25
CA SER A 534 19.94 8.91 16.39
C SER A 534 19.02 9.96 17.04
N PHE A 535 19.20 11.23 16.65
CA PHE A 535 18.40 12.33 17.19
C PHE A 535 16.90 12.16 16.90
N ASN A 536 16.53 11.75 15.68
CA ASN A 536 15.13 11.56 15.29
C ASN A 536 14.48 10.40 16.06
N PHE A 537 15.22 9.31 16.27
CA PHE A 537 14.80 8.21 17.14
C PHE A 537 14.50 8.71 18.56
N LEU A 538 15.45 9.39 19.20
CA LEU A 538 15.32 9.92 20.56
C LEU A 538 14.16 10.92 20.68
N LEU A 539 13.96 11.77 19.67
CA LEU A 539 12.83 12.69 19.61
C LEU A 539 11.50 11.93 19.57
N SER A 540 11.37 10.91 18.72
CA SER A 540 10.15 10.10 18.66
C SER A 540 9.90 9.29 19.94
N LEU A 541 10.97 8.79 20.58
CA LEU A 541 10.90 8.09 21.86
C LEU A 541 10.40 9.02 22.97
N SER A 542 10.95 10.24 23.06
CA SER A 542 10.52 11.28 24.00
C SER A 542 9.01 11.56 23.91
N LEU A 543 8.49 11.66 22.69
CA LEU A 543 7.06 11.90 22.44
C LEU A 543 6.18 10.71 22.87
N ILE A 544 6.63 9.48 22.60
CA ILE A 544 5.93 8.26 23.01
C ILE A 544 5.88 8.17 24.54
N VAL A 545 7.01 8.42 25.22
CA VAL A 545 7.08 8.46 26.68
C VAL A 545 6.11 9.50 27.23
N LEU A 546 6.11 10.72 26.68
CA LEU A 546 5.18 11.76 27.10
C LEU A 546 3.71 11.34 26.94
N ALA A 547 3.36 10.74 25.80
CA ALA A 547 2.01 10.27 25.50
C ALA A 547 1.54 9.17 26.46
N SER A 548 2.45 8.26 26.84
CA SER A 548 2.16 7.12 27.72
C SER A 548 1.67 7.53 29.12
N TYR A 549 1.96 8.75 29.56
CA TYR A 549 1.49 9.27 30.85
C TYR A 549 0.33 10.26 30.71
N ILE A 550 0.39 11.17 29.74
CA ILE A 550 -0.62 12.24 29.61
C ILE A 550 -1.99 11.66 29.22
N VAL A 551 -2.02 10.78 28.21
CA VAL A 551 -3.28 10.25 27.67
C VAL A 551 -4.08 9.48 28.74
N PRO A 552 -3.54 8.46 29.42
CA PRO A 552 -4.29 7.70 30.41
C PRO A 552 -4.63 8.53 31.64
N LEU A 553 -3.73 9.41 32.11
CA LEU A 553 -4.01 10.30 33.24
C LEU A 553 -5.24 11.17 32.96
N TYR A 554 -5.30 11.76 31.77
CA TYR A 554 -6.41 12.62 31.38
C TYR A 554 -7.73 11.85 31.24
N LEU A 555 -7.70 10.67 30.62
CA LEU A 555 -8.88 9.81 30.48
C LEU A 555 -9.41 9.35 31.85
N VAL A 556 -8.53 8.91 32.75
CA VAL A 556 -8.89 8.52 34.12
C VAL A 556 -9.45 9.71 34.89
N MET A 557 -8.86 10.89 34.75
CA MET A 557 -9.35 12.10 35.40
C MET A 557 -10.79 12.43 34.97
N ILE A 558 -11.10 12.40 33.67
CA ILE A 558 -12.47 12.61 33.17
C ILE A 558 -13.41 11.49 33.64
N ALA A 559 -12.97 10.24 33.59
CA ALA A 559 -13.79 9.11 34.01
C ALA A 559 -14.16 9.21 35.49
N VAL A 560 -13.19 9.52 36.35
CA VAL A 560 -13.39 9.69 37.80
C VAL A 560 -14.26 10.90 38.08
N GLU A 561 -14.04 12.04 37.41
CA GLU A 561 -14.93 13.20 37.52
C GLU A 561 -16.39 12.84 37.19
N ARG A 562 -16.63 12.11 36.10
CA ARG A 562 -17.97 11.65 35.72
C ARG A 562 -18.58 10.64 36.70
N LEU A 563 -17.78 9.70 37.19
CA LEU A 563 -18.24 8.70 38.16
C LEU A 563 -18.64 9.36 39.49
N ILE A 564 -17.82 10.30 39.97
CA ILE A 564 -18.09 11.05 41.19
C ILE A 564 -19.35 11.91 41.04
N ILE A 565 -19.50 12.64 39.93
CA ILE A 565 -20.72 13.42 39.64
C ILE A 565 -21.96 12.51 39.67
N LYS A 566 -21.91 11.36 38.99
CA LYS A 566 -23.02 10.39 38.97
C LYS A 566 -23.34 9.84 40.36
N ARG A 567 -22.34 9.61 41.22
CA ARG A 567 -22.53 9.20 42.62
C ARG A 567 -23.25 10.28 43.43
N PHE A 568 -22.91 11.56 43.24
CA PHE A 568 -23.60 12.68 43.90
C PHE A 568 -25.05 12.84 43.42
N GLU A 569 -25.29 12.71 42.11
CA GLU A 569 -26.65 12.78 41.53
C GLU A 569 -27.54 11.66 42.10
N THR A 570 -27.07 10.41 42.05
CA THR A 570 -27.81 9.25 42.59
C THR A 570 -28.10 9.35 44.07
N MET A 571 -27.12 9.80 44.87
CA MET A 571 -27.33 10.02 46.31
C MET A 571 -28.37 11.12 46.57
N SER A 572 -28.30 12.25 45.85
CA SER A 572 -29.28 13.34 46.01
C SER A 572 -30.70 12.95 45.61
N ALA A 573 -30.85 12.06 44.62
CA ALA A 573 -32.13 11.49 44.24
C ALA A 573 -32.70 10.59 45.34
N SER A 574 -31.88 9.72 45.95
CA SER A 574 -32.28 8.89 47.10
C SER A 574 -32.73 9.76 48.28
N LEU A 575 -31.96 10.78 48.64
CA LEU A 575 -32.32 11.70 49.73
C LEU A 575 -33.63 12.45 49.47
N THR A 576 -33.87 12.85 48.22
CA THR A 576 -35.14 13.50 47.84
C THR A 576 -36.32 12.54 48.00
N GLN A 577 -36.13 11.26 47.67
CA GLN A 577 -37.14 10.23 47.89
C GLN A 577 -37.39 10.01 49.39
N ASP A 578 -36.33 9.91 50.19
CA ASP A 578 -36.43 9.74 51.65
C ASP A 578 -37.21 10.90 52.29
N ILE A 579 -36.90 12.15 51.94
CA ILE A 579 -37.63 13.34 52.41
C ILE A 579 -39.10 13.33 51.98
N SER A 580 -39.39 12.86 50.76
CA SER A 580 -40.77 12.76 50.28
C SER A 580 -41.60 11.73 51.08
N GLN A 581 -40.97 10.63 51.51
CA GLN A 581 -41.60 9.63 52.38
C GLN A 581 -41.83 10.16 53.80
N ILE A 582 -40.83 10.85 54.37
CA ILE A 582 -40.95 11.53 55.67
C ILE A 582 -42.17 12.47 55.66
N LYS A 583 -42.35 13.27 54.60
CA LYS A 583 -43.49 14.19 54.45
C LYS A 583 -44.87 13.52 54.40
N GLN A 584 -44.97 12.27 53.93
CA GLN A 584 -46.26 11.59 53.77
C GLN A 584 -46.77 10.95 55.07
N ASN A 585 -45.88 10.64 56.01
CA ASN A 585 -46.18 9.86 57.21
C ASN A 585 -46.26 10.70 58.51
N ILE A 586 -46.07 12.03 58.42
CA ILE A 586 -46.14 12.92 59.58
C ILE A 586 -47.52 13.57 59.66
N ALA A 587 -48.19 13.46 60.80
CA ALA A 587 -49.38 14.24 61.12
C ALA A 587 -48.97 15.68 61.47
N PRO A 588 -49.65 16.72 60.95
CA PRO A 588 -49.30 18.12 61.23
C PRO A 588 -49.45 18.42 62.72
N THR A 589 -48.35 18.76 63.38
CA THR A 589 -48.31 19.17 64.77
C THR A 589 -48.30 20.69 64.86
N THR A 590 -49.42 21.25 65.32
CA THR A 590 -49.59 22.69 65.54
C THR A 590 -48.89 23.18 66.82
N GLU A 591 -47.62 22.82 66.99
CA GLU A 591 -46.81 23.28 68.11
C GLU A 591 -46.28 24.70 67.83
N SER A 592 -46.64 25.64 68.72
CA SER A 592 -46.23 27.04 68.64
C SER A 592 -44.96 27.26 69.44
N ILE A 593 -43.84 27.48 68.75
CA ILE A 593 -42.52 27.70 69.33
C ILE A 593 -42.26 29.20 69.46
N THR A 594 -41.70 29.63 70.60
CA THR A 594 -41.23 31.01 70.80
C THR A 594 -39.73 31.02 71.04
N VAL A 595 -39.00 31.73 70.18
CA VAL A 595 -37.55 31.91 70.28
C VAL A 595 -37.26 33.31 70.82
N GLU A 596 -36.34 33.42 71.77
CA GLU A 596 -35.96 34.67 72.42
C GLU A 596 -34.57 35.14 71.97
N SER A 597 -34.40 36.46 71.85
CA SER A 597 -33.10 37.06 71.61
C SER A 597 -32.25 37.07 72.89
N GLU A 598 -30.98 36.65 72.77
CA GLU A 598 -29.98 36.80 73.84
C GLU A 598 -29.37 38.22 73.89
N LYS A 599 -29.72 39.09 72.92
CA LYS A 599 -29.12 40.42 72.73
C LYS A 599 -30.11 41.57 72.91
N THR A 600 -31.40 41.34 72.72
CA THR A 600 -32.49 42.31 72.87
C THR A 600 -33.70 41.65 73.52
N SER A 601 -34.71 42.43 73.94
CA SER A 601 -35.98 41.91 74.47
C SER A 601 -36.92 41.33 73.38
N GLY A 602 -36.42 41.13 72.15
CA GLY A 602 -37.22 40.62 71.04
C GLY A 602 -37.53 39.14 71.17
N LYS A 603 -38.78 38.77 70.90
CA LYS A 603 -39.24 37.37 70.83
C LYS A 603 -39.91 37.10 69.49
N LEU A 604 -39.74 35.90 68.96
CA LEU A 604 -40.36 35.48 67.72
C LEU A 604 -41.13 34.17 67.92
N THR A 605 -42.45 34.23 67.73
CA THR A 605 -43.33 33.06 67.82
C THR A 605 -43.77 32.60 66.43
N PHE A 606 -43.66 31.29 66.17
CA PHE A 606 -44.07 30.64 64.93
C PHE A 606 -44.54 29.21 65.17
N ASN A 607 -45.39 28.68 64.28
CA ASN A 607 -45.70 27.26 64.28
C ASN A 607 -44.56 26.51 63.63
N MET A 608 -44.23 25.35 64.16
CA MET A 608 -43.13 24.56 63.63
C MET A 608 -43.38 24.09 62.19
N ASP A 609 -44.63 23.76 61.87
CA ASP A 609 -45.05 23.43 60.51
C ASP A 609 -44.90 24.61 59.54
N ASP A 610 -44.89 25.85 60.00
CA ASP A 610 -44.67 27.02 59.16
C ASP A 610 -43.16 27.35 59.00
N PHE A 611 -42.28 26.79 59.83
CA PHE A 611 -40.86 27.15 59.88
C PHE A 611 -40.05 26.44 58.80
N VAL A 612 -39.36 27.21 57.93
CA VAL A 612 -38.61 26.68 56.77
C VAL A 612 -37.10 26.69 57.02
N ALA A 613 -36.53 27.87 57.30
CA ALA A 613 -35.09 28.03 57.47
C ALA A 613 -34.74 29.30 58.26
N VAL A 614 -33.50 29.40 58.71
CA VAL A 614 -32.88 30.62 59.23
C VAL A 614 -31.56 30.88 58.51
N GLU A 615 -31.38 32.11 58.03
CA GLU A 615 -30.12 32.60 57.49
C GLU A 615 -29.45 33.59 58.45
N ALA A 616 -28.16 33.43 58.72
CA ALA A 616 -27.36 34.38 59.47
C ALA A 616 -26.91 35.54 58.55
N GLN A 617 -27.37 36.75 58.85
CA GLN A 617 -27.02 38.00 58.17
C GLN A 617 -26.31 38.95 59.14
N GLY A 618 -25.01 38.69 59.36
CA GLY A 618 -24.21 39.44 60.35
C GLY A 618 -24.69 39.18 61.78
N ASN A 619 -25.18 40.22 62.45
CA ASN A 619 -25.70 40.12 63.83
C ASN A 619 -27.20 39.76 63.90
N TYR A 620 -27.87 39.63 62.75
CA TYR A 620 -29.28 39.27 62.69
C TYR A 620 -29.47 37.89 62.08
N CYS A 621 -30.55 37.24 62.49
CA CYS A 621 -30.98 35.96 61.96
C CYS A 621 -32.32 36.18 61.24
N MET A 622 -32.34 35.89 59.94
CA MET A 622 -33.52 35.98 59.10
C MET A 622 -34.27 34.65 59.12
N PHE A 623 -35.46 34.63 59.70
CA PHE A 623 -36.37 33.49 59.71
C PHE A 623 -37.25 33.49 58.47
N TYR A 624 -37.31 32.36 57.79
CA TYR A 624 -38.19 32.07 56.67
C TYR A 624 -39.37 31.25 57.19
N ILE A 625 -40.56 31.84 57.16
CA ILE A 625 -41.79 31.24 57.69
C ILE A 625 -42.85 31.23 56.58
N MET A 626 -43.33 30.04 56.23
CA MET A 626 -44.36 29.78 55.23
C MET A 626 -45.74 29.88 55.85
N LYS A 627 -46.57 30.85 55.46
CA LYS A 627 -47.98 30.94 55.89
C LYS A 627 -48.90 31.05 54.69
N LYS A 628 -49.92 30.17 54.62
CA LYS A 628 -50.89 30.13 53.50
C LYS A 628 -50.22 30.18 52.12
N ASN A 629 -49.12 29.44 51.97
CA ASN A 629 -48.33 29.35 50.73
C ASN A 629 -47.59 30.64 50.31
N VAL A 630 -47.41 31.60 51.24
CA VAL A 630 -46.60 32.81 51.05
C VAL A 630 -45.42 32.80 52.03
N MET A 631 -44.22 33.03 51.51
CA MET A 631 -42.98 33.12 52.30
C MET A 631 -42.91 34.47 53.01
N THR A 632 -42.86 34.45 54.34
CA THR A 632 -42.66 35.66 55.16
C THR A 632 -41.29 35.63 55.81
N ARG A 633 -40.59 36.77 55.76
CA ARG A 633 -39.23 36.93 56.28
C ARG A 633 -39.27 37.77 57.56
N LYS A 634 -38.70 37.27 58.66
CA LYS A 634 -38.66 37.99 59.94
C LYS A 634 -37.25 38.01 60.51
N LEU A 635 -36.78 39.19 60.92
CA LEU A 635 -35.46 39.37 61.51
C LEU A 635 -35.53 39.31 63.03
N LEU A 636 -34.60 38.55 63.62
CA LEU A 636 -34.35 38.53 65.08
C LEU A 636 -32.86 38.79 65.32
N HIS A 637 -32.54 39.73 66.22
CA HIS A 637 -31.16 40.02 66.59
C HIS A 637 -30.65 38.93 67.55
N THR A 638 -30.02 37.89 67.04
CA THR A 638 -29.57 36.73 67.82
C THR A 638 -28.41 36.03 67.10
N THR A 639 -27.83 34.99 67.69
CA THR A 639 -26.75 34.20 67.07
C THR A 639 -27.23 32.79 66.72
N MET A 640 -26.57 32.17 65.73
CA MET A 640 -26.87 30.80 65.31
C MET A 640 -26.70 29.78 66.42
N LYS A 641 -25.71 29.97 67.29
CA LYS A 641 -25.45 29.08 68.43
C LYS A 641 -26.57 29.15 69.46
N ALA A 642 -27.10 30.35 69.73
CA ALA A 642 -28.23 30.55 70.62
C ALA A 642 -29.51 29.90 70.05
N LEU A 643 -29.76 30.06 68.75
CA LEU A 643 -30.88 29.41 68.07
C LEU A 643 -30.80 27.89 68.08
N GLU A 644 -29.61 27.34 67.82
CA GLU A 644 -29.37 25.90 67.86
C GLU A 644 -29.62 25.31 69.25
N THR A 645 -29.31 26.07 70.31
CA THR A 645 -29.60 25.65 71.70
C THR A 645 -31.11 25.68 71.98
N GLN A 646 -31.80 26.76 71.59
CA GLN A 646 -33.25 26.92 71.82
C GLN A 646 -34.12 25.97 70.98
N LEU A 647 -33.61 25.50 69.83
CA LEU A 647 -34.31 24.57 68.94
C LEU A 647 -33.82 23.12 69.08
N SER A 648 -32.98 22.83 70.08
CA SER A 648 -32.36 21.51 70.27
C SER A 648 -33.36 20.40 70.61
N GLU A 649 -34.52 20.74 71.18
CA GLU A 649 -35.61 19.79 71.46
C GLU A 649 -36.37 19.36 70.19
N HIS A 650 -36.10 20.00 69.04
CA HIS A 650 -36.77 19.70 67.78
C HIS A 650 -35.81 19.05 66.77
N PRO A 651 -35.76 17.70 66.68
CA PRO A 651 -34.77 16.98 65.86
C PRO A 651 -34.89 17.27 64.35
N GLN A 652 -36.03 17.77 63.90
CA GLN A 652 -36.27 18.17 62.52
C GLN A 652 -35.58 19.49 62.11
N VAL A 653 -35.06 20.27 63.06
CA VAL A 653 -34.30 21.50 62.77
C VAL A 653 -32.82 21.22 62.86
N ILE A 654 -32.14 21.29 61.72
CA ILE A 654 -30.74 20.91 61.61
C ILE A 654 -29.87 22.04 61.09
N ARG A 655 -28.61 22.02 61.53
CA ARG A 655 -27.55 22.88 61.03
C ARG A 655 -26.96 22.30 59.76
N CYS A 656 -27.12 22.96 58.62
CA CYS A 656 -26.59 22.48 57.33
C CYS A 656 -25.42 23.33 56.80
N HIS A 657 -25.24 24.54 57.33
CA HIS A 657 -24.13 25.44 57.00
C HIS A 657 -23.79 26.31 58.21
N LYS A 658 -22.57 26.86 58.27
CA LYS A 658 -22.17 27.86 59.28
C LYS A 658 -23.05 29.13 59.31
N SER A 659 -23.97 29.28 58.35
CA SER A 659 -24.92 30.40 58.25
C SER A 659 -26.38 29.96 58.15
N PHE A 660 -26.69 28.65 58.11
CA PHE A 660 -28.06 28.18 57.87
C PHE A 660 -28.52 27.09 58.85
N LEU A 661 -29.72 27.27 59.41
CA LEU A 661 -30.53 26.23 60.06
C LEU A 661 -31.74 25.96 59.16
N VAL A 662 -32.16 24.71 59.04
CA VAL A 662 -33.27 24.33 58.16
C VAL A 662 -34.19 23.35 58.84
N ASN A 663 -35.50 23.43 58.54
CA ASN A 663 -36.47 22.41 58.90
C ASN A 663 -36.49 21.35 57.79
N ILE A 664 -36.13 20.11 58.12
CA ILE A 664 -36.10 19.03 57.14
C ILE A 664 -37.48 18.74 56.53
N HIS A 665 -38.56 18.94 57.30
CA HIS A 665 -39.92 18.69 56.84
C HIS A 665 -40.38 19.72 55.81
N GLN A 666 -39.66 20.84 55.66
CA GLN A 666 -39.95 21.81 54.62
C GLN A 666 -39.15 21.60 53.33
N ILE A 667 -38.13 20.73 53.33
CA ILE A 667 -37.29 20.47 52.16
C ILE A 667 -38.12 19.86 51.04
N SER A 668 -38.16 20.50 49.86
CA SER A 668 -38.88 20.01 48.68
C SER A 668 -38.04 19.03 47.86
N ARG A 669 -36.74 19.30 47.73
CA ARG A 669 -35.80 18.50 46.95
C ARG A 669 -34.36 18.72 47.42
N VAL A 670 -33.53 17.70 47.27
CA VAL A 670 -32.08 17.79 47.40
C VAL A 670 -31.44 17.69 46.02
N SER A 671 -30.53 18.60 45.68
CA SER A 671 -29.68 18.47 44.49
C SER A 671 -28.21 18.38 44.89
N GLY A 672 -27.48 17.42 44.34
CA GLY A 672 -26.03 17.31 44.53
C GLY A 672 -25.27 17.59 43.23
N ASN A 673 -24.14 18.29 43.32
CA ASN A 673 -23.14 18.34 42.26
C ASN A 673 -21.73 18.12 42.83
N SER A 674 -20.68 18.17 41.99
CA SER A 674 -19.28 17.98 42.40
C SER A 674 -18.76 18.97 43.45
N ARG A 675 -19.54 20.00 43.83
CA ARG A 675 -19.18 21.01 44.84
C ARG A 675 -19.96 20.85 46.16
N GLY A 676 -20.98 19.99 46.23
CA GLY A 676 -21.76 19.70 47.44
C GLY A 676 -23.26 19.56 47.19
N TYR A 677 -24.02 19.46 48.28
CA TYR A 677 -25.49 19.37 48.24
C TYR A 677 -26.13 20.74 48.43
N SER A 678 -27.30 20.93 47.82
CA SER A 678 -28.17 22.09 48.02
C SER A 678 -29.59 21.63 48.32
N LEU A 679 -30.19 22.24 49.34
CA LEU A 679 -31.56 21.97 49.78
C LEU A 679 -32.49 23.00 49.14
N HIS A 680 -33.54 22.51 48.48
CA HIS A 680 -34.57 23.32 47.86
C HIS A 680 -35.82 23.30 48.73
N PHE A 681 -36.54 24.42 48.76
CA PHE A 681 -37.79 24.57 49.51
C PHE A 681 -38.89 25.08 48.56
N THR A 682 -40.15 25.03 48.99
CA THR A 682 -41.24 25.68 48.27
C THR A 682 -41.28 27.18 48.61
N GLY A 683 -41.55 28.04 47.63
CA GLY A 683 -41.64 29.50 47.82
C GLY A 683 -40.36 30.28 47.47
N ASP A 684 -40.34 31.57 47.84
CA ASP A 684 -39.29 32.53 47.47
C ASP A 684 -38.09 32.49 48.45
N ILE A 685 -37.29 31.43 48.36
CA ILE A 685 -36.02 31.26 49.06
C ILE A 685 -34.99 30.60 48.14
N ASP A 686 -33.77 31.14 48.10
CA ASP A 686 -32.69 30.57 47.32
C ASP A 686 -32.29 29.17 47.85
N PRO A 687 -31.79 28.26 46.99
CA PRO A 687 -31.33 26.96 47.43
C PRO A 687 -30.25 27.07 48.51
N VAL A 688 -30.48 26.42 49.66
CA VAL A 688 -29.57 26.50 50.81
C VAL A 688 -28.42 25.50 50.63
N PRO A 689 -27.15 25.94 50.58
CA PRO A 689 -26.02 25.03 50.42
C PRO A 689 -25.72 24.26 51.71
N VAL A 690 -25.35 22.98 51.58
CA VAL A 690 -24.84 22.16 52.68
C VAL A 690 -23.31 22.14 52.63
N SER A 691 -22.67 22.80 53.59
CA SER A 691 -21.20 22.83 53.65
C SER A 691 -20.62 21.44 53.94
N ARG A 692 -19.45 21.14 53.38
CA ARG A 692 -18.75 19.83 53.48
C ARG A 692 -18.73 19.25 54.90
N GLY A 693 -18.46 20.08 55.91
CA GLY A 693 -18.40 19.65 57.32
C GLY A 693 -19.73 19.15 57.89
N TYR A 694 -20.87 19.58 57.34
CA TYR A 694 -22.21 19.21 57.82
C TYR A 694 -22.90 18.18 56.92
N GLN A 695 -22.31 17.79 55.79
CA GLN A 695 -22.97 16.90 54.82
C GLN A 695 -23.29 15.52 55.39
N LYS A 696 -22.34 14.92 56.11
CA LYS A 696 -22.52 13.60 56.72
C LYS A 696 -23.62 13.63 57.77
N ASP A 697 -23.60 14.64 58.65
CA ASP A 697 -24.56 14.78 59.74
C ASP A 697 -25.97 15.03 59.21
N VAL A 698 -26.12 15.94 58.23
CA VAL A 698 -27.41 16.21 57.57
C VAL A 698 -27.99 14.95 56.93
N MET A 699 -27.17 14.15 56.22
CA MET A 699 -27.65 12.90 55.63
C MET A 699 -28.04 11.86 56.66
N GLN A 700 -27.24 11.71 57.72
CA GLN A 700 -27.52 10.76 58.79
C GLN A 700 -28.83 11.10 59.50
N ILE A 701 -29.08 12.38 59.79
CA ILE A 701 -30.32 12.81 60.44
C ILE A 701 -31.53 12.57 59.54
N ILE A 702 -31.44 12.86 58.22
CA ILE A 702 -32.52 12.56 57.27
C ILE A 702 -32.80 11.05 57.23
N GLN A 703 -31.77 10.21 57.25
CA GLN A 703 -31.93 8.76 57.25
C GLN A 703 -32.50 8.24 58.58
N GLN A 704 -32.04 8.74 59.72
CA GLN A 704 -32.55 8.38 61.05
C GLN A 704 -34.04 8.71 61.18
N ILE A 705 -34.44 9.91 60.77
CA ILE A 705 -35.85 10.33 60.85
C ILE A 705 -36.72 9.51 59.90
N ARG A 706 -36.18 9.10 58.75
CA ARG A 706 -36.87 8.13 57.90
C ARG A 706 -37.05 6.78 58.60
N GLU A 707 -36.00 6.25 59.22
CA GLU A 707 -36.03 4.96 59.93
C GLU A 707 -36.99 4.98 61.13
N GLU A 708 -37.12 6.10 61.84
CA GLU A 708 -38.05 6.28 62.96
C GLU A 708 -39.54 6.34 62.51
N ILE A 709 -39.80 6.70 61.25
CA ILE A 709 -41.13 6.84 60.66
C ILE A 709 -41.53 5.59 59.83
N SER A 710 -40.58 4.68 59.57
CA SER A 710 -40.77 3.42 58.82
C SER A 710 -41.18 2.29 59.76
#